data_AF-A0A4S9NRP5-F1
#
_entry.id   AF-A0A4S9NRP5-F1
#
_cell.length_a   1.000
_cell.length_b   1.000
_cell.length_c   1.000
_cell.angle_alpha   90.00
_cell.angle_beta   90.00
_cell.angle_gamma   90.00
#
_symmetry.space_group_name_H-M   'P 1'
#
loop_
_entity.id
_entity.type
_entity.pdbx_description
1 polymer ?
#
loop_
_entity_poly.entity_id
_entity_poly.type
_entity_poly.pdbx_seq_one_letter_code
_entity_poly.pdbx_strand_id
1 'polypeptide(L)'
;MSSRALRKAQREREEQEQLRKLQEEHEEQDEDSEEEEAPAAAPPKQSLFAMLNEDGADDEDDAEDEDEDVHQDESEQEAEKPTPTQPTPKPSTKSKKKKKKAKKAAQPATSYKADASLDDIDLALKSLSTKASGTATPTNTADPNTNEVCRLLSVDTASLHAANEMRRLFGRAALEGDNDDDNNAGGRRRNRGGAQQAGLAAALGRRPGPGGRSDGLAALSRRRNIFIQGKEEWPVATSGGLGMEVVEKRSDGTVEYAFVHSRIYQDVQGQFETCVASMDPQRMVLLLQHNPYHISTLLQVSEIAKQERDHTTSGDLLERALFSFGRAVHSTFSANLQQGKARLDFRRPENREFWLAACRYISNLGMRSTWRTVYEWSKLLLSLDPENDPYCISLVIDQYAIRGRQPQNFLDLVNNPIFTTKWKHLPNVQLSRALAFIRVGNAAKGKQSLYTAVSRFPWVVARLFQELNLDPPPSVWGKSPRTDSEKLHSEVYAIRAKDLWNTPEASELLVEVSSAVSSEVPEPPVVDRDITLDEGRHVLMSDMPTLIALLPRSITAKVTSASDPLPPQDNQATYTPASTQRAVQPPSGALGGAAESLRELQGLYRFFSELFPWFNPTGEGEERPQPSEEEIERRIAESGVSEEVIVQRTQRLMDLQQRLISVGEPEAGAEAAPAVDDE
;
A
#
# COMPACT_ATOMS: atom_id res chain seq x y z
N MET A 1 41.58 25.60 10.14
CA MET A 1 41.07 25.09 8.84
C MET A 1 39.90 24.16 9.11
N SER A 2 38.73 24.38 8.49
CA SER A 2 37.54 23.55 8.77
C SER A 2 37.73 22.10 8.26
N SER A 3 37.29 21.11 9.04
CA SER A 3 37.31 19.68 8.68
C SER A 3 36.57 19.38 7.37
N ARG A 4 35.63 20.23 6.97
CA ARG A 4 34.89 20.16 5.71
C ARG A 4 35.76 20.53 4.50
N ALA A 5 36.72 21.45 4.66
CA ALA A 5 37.67 21.83 3.60
C ALA A 5 38.72 20.72 3.37
N LEU A 6 39.21 20.09 4.45
CA LEU A 6 40.11 18.94 4.37
C LEU A 6 39.47 17.76 3.62
N ARG A 7 38.21 17.42 3.93
CA ARG A 7 37.48 16.36 3.19
C ARG A 7 37.23 16.70 1.72
N LYS A 8 37.05 17.99 1.37
CA LYS A 8 36.90 18.39 -0.04
C LYS A 8 38.23 18.23 -0.80
N ALA A 9 39.31 18.76 -0.24
CA ALA A 9 40.66 18.67 -0.84
C ALA A 9 41.16 17.22 -0.97
N GLN A 10 40.79 16.35 -0.03
CA GLN A 10 41.11 14.92 -0.10
C GLN A 10 40.35 14.23 -1.25
N ARG A 11 39.07 14.57 -1.45
CA ARG A 11 38.25 14.02 -2.53
C ARG A 11 38.68 14.50 -3.92
N GLU A 12 39.00 15.79 -4.08
CA GLU A 12 39.55 16.34 -5.33
C GLU A 12 40.88 15.67 -5.70
N ARG A 13 41.68 15.27 -4.71
CA ARG A 13 42.95 14.55 -4.94
C ARG A 13 42.73 13.10 -5.36
N GLU A 14 41.76 12.42 -4.76
CA GLU A 14 41.35 11.06 -5.17
C GLU A 14 40.78 11.04 -6.60
N GLU A 15 39.98 12.03 -6.99
CA GLU A 15 39.48 12.19 -8.38
C GLU A 15 40.62 12.47 -9.37
N GLN A 16 41.61 13.30 -9.02
CA GLN A 16 42.78 13.53 -9.87
C GLN A 16 43.66 12.28 -10.04
N GLU A 17 43.83 11.47 -8.99
CA GLU A 17 44.57 10.20 -9.09
C GLU A 17 43.80 9.17 -9.94
N GLN A 18 42.46 9.13 -9.87
CA GLN A 18 41.65 8.26 -10.75
C GLN A 18 41.71 8.67 -12.22
N LEU A 19 41.58 9.97 -12.53
CA LEU A 19 41.69 10.49 -13.90
C LEU A 19 43.05 10.19 -14.52
N ARG A 20 44.13 10.36 -13.73
CA ARG A 20 45.49 10.05 -14.19
C ARG A 20 45.69 8.55 -14.46
N LYS A 21 45.08 7.70 -13.63
CA LYS A 21 45.13 6.24 -13.84
C LYS A 21 44.40 5.80 -15.11
N LEU A 22 43.27 6.43 -15.42
CA LEU A 22 42.52 6.21 -16.66
C LEU A 22 43.29 6.72 -17.90
N GLN A 23 44.17 7.72 -17.75
CA GLN A 23 45.08 8.15 -18.82
C GLN A 23 46.22 7.16 -19.01
N GLU A 24 46.84 6.68 -17.92
CA GLU A 24 47.88 5.64 -17.98
C GLU A 24 47.33 4.31 -18.56
N GLU A 25 46.10 3.90 -18.21
CA GLU A 25 45.41 2.73 -18.81
C GLU A 25 45.03 2.93 -20.29
N HIS A 26 44.91 4.17 -20.77
CA HIS A 26 44.65 4.48 -22.19
C HIS A 26 45.95 4.48 -23.00
N GLU A 27 47.03 5.04 -22.46
CA GLU A 27 48.37 5.02 -23.07
C GLU A 27 48.92 3.58 -23.17
N GLU A 28 48.64 2.70 -22.20
CA GLU A 28 49.00 1.27 -22.28
C GLU A 28 48.17 0.47 -23.32
N GLN A 29 47.01 0.96 -23.78
CA GLN A 29 46.21 0.30 -24.83
C GLN A 29 46.63 0.66 -26.25
N ASP A 30 47.24 1.82 -26.46
CA ASP A 30 47.65 2.29 -27.79
C ASP A 30 49.03 1.74 -28.25
N GLU A 31 49.84 1.13 -27.36
CA GLU A 31 51.15 0.53 -27.72
C GLU A 31 51.09 -0.95 -28.20
N ASP A 32 49.97 -1.69 -28.04
CA ASP A 32 49.89 -3.14 -28.31
C ASP A 32 49.14 -3.52 -29.60
N SER A 33 48.97 -2.58 -30.56
CA SER A 33 48.12 -2.80 -31.75
C SER A 33 48.64 -2.17 -33.07
N GLU A 34 49.87 -2.50 -33.49
CA GLU A 34 50.36 -2.25 -34.86
C GLU A 34 50.78 -3.54 -35.59
N GLU A 35 49.86 -4.20 -36.33
CA GLU A 35 50.18 -4.90 -37.60
C GLU A 35 48.91 -5.28 -38.43
N GLU A 36 49.03 -5.11 -39.77
CA GLU A 36 48.17 -5.54 -40.91
C GLU A 36 46.74 -4.95 -41.19
N GLU A 37 46.75 -4.05 -42.18
CA GLU A 37 45.85 -3.86 -43.36
C GLU A 37 44.33 -3.48 -43.24
N ALA A 38 43.98 -2.43 -44.00
CA ALA A 38 42.64 -1.85 -44.23
C ALA A 38 42.16 -2.19 -45.68
N PRO A 39 40.89 -2.00 -46.15
CA PRO A 39 39.90 -0.93 -45.82
C PRO A 39 38.46 -1.47 -45.53
N ALA A 40 37.39 -0.70 -45.30
CA ALA A 40 37.05 0.71 -45.59
C ALA A 40 36.10 1.34 -44.53
N ALA A 41 35.78 2.64 -44.70
CA ALA A 41 35.40 3.55 -43.61
C ALA A 41 33.90 3.87 -43.40
N ALA A 42 33.58 4.33 -42.18
CA ALA A 42 32.54 5.33 -41.89
C ALA A 42 32.94 6.15 -40.62
N PRO A 43 32.72 7.48 -40.55
CA PRO A 43 33.31 8.32 -39.51
C PRO A 43 32.51 8.33 -38.18
N PRO A 44 33.17 8.52 -37.02
CA PRO A 44 32.50 8.69 -35.73
C PRO A 44 31.82 10.07 -35.62
N LYS A 45 30.63 10.10 -35.01
CA LYS A 45 29.84 11.32 -34.82
C LYS A 45 30.38 12.16 -33.67
N GLN A 46 30.57 13.46 -33.90
CA GLN A 46 31.05 14.42 -32.92
C GLN A 46 29.98 14.77 -31.87
N SER A 47 30.43 15.20 -30.69
CA SER A 47 29.58 15.51 -29.53
C SER A 47 28.87 16.87 -29.67
N LEU A 48 27.57 16.89 -29.36
CA LEU A 48 26.67 18.06 -29.42
C LEU A 48 27.04 19.25 -28.50
N PHE A 49 28.07 19.13 -27.67
CA PHE A 49 28.56 20.25 -26.84
C PHE A 49 29.58 21.15 -27.55
N ALA A 50 30.11 20.75 -28.72
CA ALA A 50 31.10 21.55 -29.46
C ALA A 50 30.49 22.65 -30.36
N MET A 51 29.16 22.76 -30.44
CA MET A 51 28.45 23.61 -31.41
C MET A 51 27.61 24.74 -30.78
N LEU A 52 27.96 25.14 -29.54
CA LEU A 52 27.15 26.09 -28.75
C LEU A 52 28.00 27.21 -28.10
N ASN A 53 29.20 27.44 -28.61
CA ASN A 53 30.12 28.46 -28.08
C ASN A 53 30.85 29.24 -29.20
N GLU A 54 30.32 29.20 -30.41
CA GLU A 54 30.83 29.89 -31.59
C GLU A 54 29.63 30.17 -32.50
N ASP A 55 29.19 31.44 -32.53
CA ASP A 55 28.82 32.19 -33.74
C ASP A 55 28.00 33.44 -33.39
N GLY A 56 28.45 34.57 -33.94
CA GLY A 56 27.82 35.89 -33.89
C GLY A 56 28.71 36.86 -34.67
N ALA A 57 28.08 37.73 -35.46
CA ALA A 57 28.64 38.55 -36.56
C ALA A 57 28.97 37.77 -37.86
N ASP A 58 28.63 38.21 -39.06
CA ASP A 58 27.72 39.28 -39.57
C ASP A 58 27.25 38.79 -41.00
N ASP A 59 26.53 39.47 -41.92
CA ASP A 59 26.15 40.89 -42.11
C ASP A 59 24.95 41.01 -43.10
N GLU A 60 24.41 42.22 -43.30
CA GLU A 60 23.62 42.76 -44.46
C GLU A 60 22.31 42.03 -44.91
N ASP A 61 21.16 42.68 -45.22
CA ASP A 61 20.88 44.11 -45.44
C ASP A 61 19.37 44.50 -45.38
N ASP A 62 19.11 45.80 -45.19
CA ASP A 62 17.99 46.66 -45.65
C ASP A 62 16.63 46.87 -44.87
N ALA A 63 16.20 48.15 -44.93
CA ALA A 63 14.89 48.81 -44.70
C ALA A 63 14.27 49.07 -43.28
N GLU A 64 14.42 50.33 -42.81
CA GLU A 64 13.35 51.31 -42.41
C GLU A 64 12.22 50.84 -41.42
N ASP A 65 11.96 51.42 -40.23
CA ASP A 65 11.73 52.85 -39.87
C ASP A 65 11.73 53.12 -38.32
N GLU A 66 12.11 54.36 -37.94
CA GLU A 66 11.62 55.28 -36.88
C GLU A 66 10.81 54.71 -35.64
N ASP A 67 11.05 55.00 -34.35
CA ASP A 67 11.46 56.28 -33.72
C ASP A 67 11.60 56.22 -32.15
N GLU A 68 12.16 57.30 -31.56
CA GLU A 68 12.14 57.79 -30.15
C GLU A 68 12.83 57.06 -28.95
N ASP A 69 14.14 57.29 -28.83
CA ASP A 69 14.84 58.15 -27.82
C ASP A 69 14.92 57.85 -26.28
N VAL A 70 16.13 58.19 -25.77
CA VAL A 70 16.55 58.71 -24.44
C VAL A 70 17.64 57.92 -23.67
N HIS A 71 18.88 58.43 -23.77
CA HIS A 71 19.99 58.59 -22.78
C HIS A 71 20.25 57.53 -21.66
N GLN A 72 21.48 57.28 -21.17
CA GLN A 72 22.86 57.79 -21.42
C GLN A 72 23.85 56.84 -20.70
N ASP A 73 25.06 56.64 -21.24
CA ASP A 73 26.27 56.36 -20.43
C ASP A 73 27.54 56.53 -21.29
N GLU A 74 28.54 57.27 -20.80
CA GLU A 74 29.83 57.51 -21.49
C GLU A 74 31.01 57.50 -20.50
N SER A 75 32.05 56.71 -20.84
CA SER A 75 33.52 56.94 -20.66
C SER A 75 34.24 55.57 -20.75
N GLU A 76 34.98 55.24 -21.82
CA GLU A 76 36.34 55.69 -22.19
C GLU A 76 37.46 55.21 -21.22
N GLN A 77 38.66 54.72 -21.62
CA GLN A 77 39.30 54.51 -22.94
C GLN A 77 40.59 53.61 -22.81
N GLU A 78 41.08 53.07 -23.95
CA GLU A 78 42.50 52.80 -24.39
C GLU A 78 43.52 51.99 -23.53
N ALA A 79 44.20 50.93 -24.04
CA ALA A 79 45.36 50.79 -24.99
C ALA A 79 46.72 50.54 -24.23
N GLU A 80 47.82 49.95 -24.75
CA GLU A 80 48.30 49.59 -26.11
C GLU A 80 49.33 48.39 -26.11
N LYS A 81 50.04 48.13 -27.23
CA LYS A 81 50.94 46.96 -27.60
C LYS A 81 52.44 47.15 -27.19
N PRO A 82 53.52 46.46 -27.71
CA PRO A 82 53.70 45.27 -28.60
C PRO A 82 54.81 44.19 -28.25
N THR A 83 54.93 43.20 -29.16
CA THR A 83 55.86 42.07 -29.51
C THR A 83 57.42 42.27 -29.42
N PRO A 84 58.36 41.29 -29.74
CA PRO A 84 58.34 40.10 -30.66
C PRO A 84 59.11 38.79 -30.22
N THR A 85 59.54 37.92 -31.16
CA THR A 85 59.70 36.44 -31.00
C THR A 85 60.99 35.78 -31.58
N GLN A 86 61.59 34.78 -30.86
CA GLN A 86 62.51 33.66 -31.29
C GLN A 86 63.97 33.95 -31.80
N PRO A 87 64.94 32.97 -31.92
CA PRO A 87 64.89 31.47 -31.88
C PRO A 87 66.01 30.63 -31.13
N THR A 88 65.73 29.35 -30.81
CA THR A 88 66.56 28.08 -30.69
C THR A 88 67.89 28.01 -29.82
N PRO A 89 68.70 26.90 -29.76
CA PRO A 89 68.53 25.68 -28.90
C PRO A 89 69.75 25.19 -28.03
N LYS A 90 69.54 24.14 -27.18
CA LYS A 90 70.46 23.15 -26.47
C LYS A 90 71.99 23.41 -26.28
N PRO A 91 72.59 23.05 -25.11
CA PRO A 91 73.40 21.79 -25.02
C PRO A 91 73.43 21.07 -23.62
N SER A 92 74.38 20.15 -23.39
CA SER A 92 74.32 18.99 -22.46
C SER A 92 75.46 18.89 -21.39
N THR A 93 75.28 18.10 -20.30
CA THR A 93 76.10 16.89 -19.90
C THR A 93 76.12 16.48 -18.40
N LYS A 94 76.08 15.14 -18.14
CA LYS A 94 76.82 14.35 -17.09
C LYS A 94 76.54 14.55 -15.57
N SER A 95 76.65 13.56 -14.65
CA SER A 95 76.86 12.09 -14.76
C SER A 95 76.84 11.26 -13.42
N LYS A 96 76.58 9.93 -13.55
CA LYS A 96 77.28 8.74 -12.93
C LYS A 96 76.98 8.20 -11.49
N LYS A 97 76.67 6.87 -11.49
CA LYS A 97 77.28 5.73 -10.70
C LYS A 97 76.79 5.43 -9.25
N LYS A 98 76.80 4.19 -8.71
CA LYS A 98 76.94 2.77 -9.23
C LYS A 98 76.78 1.73 -8.08
N LYS A 99 76.16 0.55 -8.34
CA LYS A 99 76.42 -0.80 -7.68
C LYS A 99 76.21 -0.90 -6.12
N LYS A 100 75.99 -2.06 -5.46
CA LYS A 100 76.06 -3.51 -5.79
C LYS A 100 75.32 -4.40 -4.75
N LYS A 101 74.69 -5.50 -5.21
CA LYS A 101 74.54 -6.85 -4.59
C LYS A 101 74.54 -7.08 -3.05
N ALA A 102 73.37 -7.57 -2.57
CA ALA A 102 73.08 -8.96 -2.11
C ALA A 102 73.30 -9.47 -0.65
N LYS A 103 72.32 -10.35 -0.27
CA LYS A 103 72.32 -11.51 0.67
C LYS A 103 71.96 -11.35 2.17
N LYS A 104 70.72 -11.80 2.46
CA LYS A 104 70.30 -12.85 3.42
C LYS A 104 70.59 -12.73 4.94
N ALA A 105 69.46 -12.72 5.68
CA ALA A 105 69.05 -13.67 6.74
C ALA A 105 69.04 -13.22 8.23
N ALA A 106 68.12 -13.88 8.96
CA ALA A 106 67.91 -13.97 10.41
C ALA A 106 67.11 -12.85 11.15
N GLN A 107 66.00 -13.27 11.77
CA GLN A 107 65.44 -12.72 13.03
C GLN A 107 66.18 -13.36 14.24
N PRO A 108 65.85 -13.10 15.53
CA PRO A 108 64.92 -12.13 16.15
C PRO A 108 65.53 -11.28 17.30
N ALA A 109 64.73 -10.41 17.94
CA ALA A 109 64.55 -10.27 19.42
C ALA A 109 64.34 -8.83 19.97
N THR A 110 63.27 -8.70 20.77
CA THR A 110 63.09 -7.88 22.01
C THR A 110 63.27 -6.34 22.05
N SER A 111 62.11 -5.71 22.33
CA SER A 111 61.80 -4.83 23.49
C SER A 111 62.04 -3.30 23.46
N TYR A 112 60.90 -2.60 23.55
CA TYR A 112 60.62 -1.27 24.15
C TYR A 112 61.50 -0.05 23.84
N LYS A 113 60.88 0.93 23.17
CA LYS A 113 60.45 2.19 23.83
C LYS A 113 59.23 2.78 23.12
N ALA A 114 58.38 3.46 23.89
CA ALA A 114 57.17 4.11 23.41
C ALA A 114 57.46 5.55 22.97
N ASP A 115 56.59 6.10 22.12
CA ASP A 115 56.24 7.52 22.18
C ASP A 115 54.72 7.67 21.96
N ALA A 116 54.15 8.76 22.46
CA ALA A 116 52.72 8.86 22.73
C ALA A 116 52.03 10.00 21.96
N SER A 117 50.95 9.67 21.24
CA SER A 117 49.87 10.59 20.90
C SER A 117 48.62 9.81 20.44
N LEU A 118 47.81 9.37 21.41
CA LEU A 118 46.39 9.08 21.18
C LEU A 118 45.63 9.99 22.13
N ASP A 119 44.84 10.90 21.57
CA ASP A 119 44.21 11.99 22.31
C ASP A 119 43.17 11.48 23.31
N ASP A 120 42.95 12.24 24.38
CA ASP A 120 41.97 11.95 25.45
C ASP A 120 40.53 11.72 24.92
N ILE A 121 40.24 12.17 23.70
CA ILE A 121 38.98 11.96 22.99
C ILE A 121 38.75 10.48 22.65
N ASP A 122 39.77 9.75 22.21
CA ASP A 122 39.67 8.31 21.91
C ASP A 122 39.54 7.48 23.19
N LEU A 123 40.12 7.96 24.29
CA LEU A 123 40.00 7.36 25.61
C LEU A 123 38.59 7.61 26.18
N ALA A 124 38.03 8.81 25.97
CA ALA A 124 36.64 9.12 26.28
C ALA A 124 35.66 8.25 25.47
N LEU A 125 35.86 8.11 24.15
CA LEU A 125 35.04 7.26 23.28
C LEU A 125 35.09 5.78 23.69
N LYS A 126 36.27 5.24 24.04
CA LYS A 126 36.39 3.89 24.61
C LYS A 126 35.68 3.76 25.96
N SER A 127 35.77 4.77 26.83
CA SER A 127 35.09 4.75 28.14
C SER A 127 33.56 4.75 28.02
N LEU A 128 33.02 5.47 27.02
CA LEU A 128 31.60 5.46 26.69
C LEU A 128 31.17 4.12 26.07
N SER A 129 31.99 3.56 25.16
CA SER A 129 31.73 2.24 24.58
C SER A 129 31.71 1.12 25.62
N THR A 130 32.52 1.20 26.69
CA THR A 130 32.52 0.21 27.78
C THR A 130 31.44 0.47 28.85
N LYS A 131 31.03 1.72 29.09
CA LYS A 131 29.91 2.04 30.01
C LYS A 131 28.52 1.96 29.38
N ALA A 132 28.41 1.90 28.05
CA ALA A 132 27.17 1.59 27.35
C ALA A 132 26.77 0.09 27.47
N SER A 133 27.66 -0.77 27.94
CA SER A 133 27.33 -2.15 28.35
C SER A 133 26.89 -2.20 29.82
N GLY A 134 25.89 -1.38 30.16
CA GLY A 134 25.08 -1.62 31.36
C GLY A 134 24.31 -2.92 31.13
N THR A 135 24.41 -3.87 32.07
CA THR A 135 23.79 -5.20 31.98
C THR A 135 22.26 -5.16 32.05
N ALA A 136 21.64 -4.72 30.96
CA ALA A 136 20.43 -5.35 30.47
C ALA A 136 20.87 -6.59 29.68
N THR A 137 20.90 -7.75 30.34
CA THR A 137 20.77 -9.02 29.62
C THR A 137 19.53 -8.90 28.74
N PRO A 138 19.62 -9.02 27.41
CA PRO A 138 18.43 -9.29 26.63
C PRO A 138 17.99 -10.68 27.07
N THR A 139 16.93 -10.72 27.88
CA THR A 139 16.17 -11.94 28.10
C THR A 139 15.52 -12.30 26.77
N ASN A 140 16.29 -12.96 25.89
CA ASN A 140 15.79 -13.73 24.76
C ASN A 140 15.09 -14.99 25.33
N THR A 141 14.03 -14.74 26.10
CA THR A 141 13.00 -15.69 26.50
C THR A 141 11.89 -15.78 25.46
N ALA A 142 12.13 -15.22 24.28
CA ALA A 142 11.23 -15.30 23.14
C ALA A 142 11.19 -16.74 22.61
N ASP A 143 9.99 -17.26 22.40
CA ASP A 143 9.76 -18.61 21.89
C ASP A 143 10.57 -18.84 20.59
N PRO A 144 11.35 -19.93 20.47
CA PRO A 144 12.11 -20.22 19.26
C PRO A 144 11.23 -20.28 18.01
N ASN A 145 9.98 -20.74 18.13
CA ASN A 145 9.03 -20.85 17.04
C ASN A 145 8.56 -19.46 16.55
N THR A 146 8.28 -18.52 17.46
CA THR A 146 7.92 -17.14 17.10
C THR A 146 9.07 -16.43 16.41
N ASN A 147 10.31 -16.62 16.87
CA ASN A 147 11.50 -16.08 16.20
C ASN A 147 11.68 -16.64 14.78
N GLU A 148 11.42 -17.93 14.58
CA GLU A 148 11.45 -18.55 13.25
C GLU A 148 10.39 -17.95 12.32
N VAL A 149 9.14 -17.80 12.79
CA VAL A 149 8.05 -17.18 12.02
C VAL A 149 8.37 -15.72 11.67
N CYS A 150 8.87 -14.92 12.61
CA CYS A 150 9.36 -13.57 12.33
C CYS A 150 10.46 -13.55 11.26
N ARG A 151 11.39 -14.50 11.28
CA ARG A 151 12.43 -14.63 10.25
C ARG A 151 11.88 -15.03 8.89
N LEU A 152 10.91 -15.96 8.82
CA LEU A 152 10.31 -16.41 7.56
C LEU A 152 9.44 -15.31 6.92
N LEU A 153 8.78 -14.50 7.74
CA LEU A 153 7.96 -13.35 7.36
C LEU A 153 8.73 -12.02 7.33
N SER A 154 10.06 -12.05 7.39
CA SER A 154 10.89 -10.84 7.25
C SER A 154 10.59 -10.13 5.92
N VAL A 155 10.48 -8.80 5.96
CA VAL A 155 10.06 -7.99 4.80
C VAL A 155 11.26 -7.26 4.19
N ASP A 156 11.55 -7.54 2.92
CA ASP A 156 12.53 -6.82 2.12
C ASP A 156 11.92 -5.53 1.55
N THR A 157 12.24 -4.40 2.17
CA THR A 157 11.78 -3.07 1.72
C THR A 157 12.22 -2.71 0.30
N ALA A 158 13.30 -3.30 -0.24
CA ALA A 158 13.66 -3.07 -1.64
C ALA A 158 12.69 -3.76 -2.61
N SER A 159 12.15 -4.92 -2.23
CA SER A 159 11.14 -5.68 -3.00
C SER A 159 9.70 -5.17 -2.83
N LEU A 160 9.41 -4.30 -1.85
CA LEU A 160 8.09 -3.66 -1.70
C LEU A 160 7.77 -2.62 -2.79
N HIS A 161 8.79 -2.06 -3.44
CA HIS A 161 8.61 -1.02 -4.46
C HIS A 161 8.56 -1.62 -5.88
N ALA A 162 7.40 -1.55 -6.54
CA ALA A 162 7.18 -2.08 -7.89
C ALA A 162 8.22 -1.58 -8.92
N ALA A 163 8.60 -0.30 -8.85
CA ALA A 163 9.61 0.29 -9.73
C ALA A 163 10.99 -0.42 -9.65
N ASN A 164 11.35 -1.04 -8.52
CA ASN A 164 12.58 -1.82 -8.41
C ASN A 164 12.48 -3.17 -9.12
N GLU A 165 11.30 -3.81 -9.09
CA GLU A 165 11.04 -5.02 -9.87
C GLU A 165 10.99 -4.73 -11.36
N MET A 166 10.29 -3.67 -11.79
CA MET A 166 10.25 -3.25 -13.19
C MET A 166 11.65 -2.95 -13.72
N ARG A 167 12.50 -2.24 -12.95
CA ARG A 167 13.92 -2.01 -13.30
C ARG A 167 14.73 -3.30 -13.47
N ARG A 168 14.41 -4.32 -12.67
CA ARG A 168 15.09 -5.63 -12.70
C ARG A 168 14.63 -6.50 -13.87
N LEU A 169 13.36 -6.40 -14.26
CA LEU A 169 12.78 -7.18 -15.35
C LEU A 169 13.09 -6.58 -16.74
N PHE A 170 13.07 -5.25 -16.86
CA PHE A 170 13.11 -4.55 -18.16
C PHE A 170 14.28 -3.56 -18.31
N GLY A 171 15.16 -3.44 -17.30
CA GLY A 171 16.26 -2.47 -17.31
C GLY A 171 15.81 -1.05 -16.95
N ARG A 172 16.68 -0.04 -17.18
CA ARG A 172 16.39 1.36 -16.85
C ARG A 172 15.47 2.05 -17.86
N ALA A 173 15.66 1.80 -19.16
CA ALA A 173 14.92 2.47 -20.24
C ALA A 173 13.39 2.27 -20.17
N ALA A 174 12.94 1.12 -19.67
CA ALA A 174 11.51 0.83 -19.52
C ALA A 174 10.80 1.62 -18.39
N LEU A 175 11.55 2.31 -17.53
CA LEU A 175 10.99 3.19 -16.49
C LEU A 175 10.93 4.66 -16.90
N GLU A 176 11.61 5.04 -17.98
CA GLU A 176 11.58 6.42 -18.48
C GLU A 176 10.23 6.70 -19.14
N GLY A 177 9.66 5.74 -19.88
CA GLY A 177 8.32 5.83 -20.46
C GLY A 177 7.17 5.98 -19.45
N ASP A 178 7.25 5.35 -18.27
CA ASP A 178 6.21 5.44 -17.22
C ASP A 178 6.16 6.85 -16.58
N ASN A 179 7.32 7.54 -16.52
CA ASN A 179 7.40 8.95 -16.12
C ASN A 179 7.07 9.91 -17.27
N ASP A 180 7.34 9.53 -18.53
CA ASP A 180 7.12 10.39 -19.70
C ASP A 180 5.65 10.40 -20.15
N ASP A 181 4.90 9.30 -20.05
CA ASP A 181 3.47 9.28 -20.38
C ASP A 181 2.66 10.15 -19.39
N ASP A 182 2.99 10.13 -18.09
CA ASP A 182 2.38 11.02 -17.08
C ASP A 182 2.77 12.51 -17.30
N ASN A 183 3.97 12.80 -17.82
CA ASN A 183 4.39 14.17 -18.14
C ASN A 183 3.82 14.70 -19.48
N ASN A 184 3.59 13.82 -20.47
CA ASN A 184 3.19 14.24 -21.82
C ASN A 184 1.68 14.53 -21.94
N ALA A 185 0.87 14.12 -20.97
CA ALA A 185 -0.56 14.49 -20.89
C ALA A 185 -0.82 16.02 -20.77
N GLY A 186 0.21 16.82 -20.44
CA GLY A 186 0.14 18.29 -20.44
C GLY A 186 0.45 18.97 -21.79
N GLY A 187 0.83 18.19 -22.82
CA GLY A 187 1.76 18.64 -23.87
C GLY A 187 1.25 18.80 -25.30
N ARG A 188 0.01 19.27 -25.56
CA ARG A 188 -0.45 20.04 -26.78
C ARG A 188 -1.95 19.90 -27.05
N ARG A 189 -2.72 20.96 -26.76
CA ARG A 189 -3.67 21.61 -27.69
C ARG A 189 -4.32 22.83 -27.02
N ARG A 190 -3.90 24.03 -27.44
CA ARG A 190 -4.75 25.22 -27.31
C ARG A 190 -5.96 25.02 -28.21
N ASN A 191 -7.07 24.49 -27.67
CA ASN A 191 -8.38 24.70 -28.27
C ASN A 191 -9.31 25.38 -27.27
N ARG A 192 -9.89 26.50 -27.68
CA ARG A 192 -10.59 27.47 -26.83
C ARG A 192 -12.09 27.24 -26.96
N GLY A 193 -12.65 26.36 -26.12
CA GLY A 193 -14.09 26.09 -26.08
C GLY A 193 -14.38 24.65 -25.67
N GLY A 194 -14.85 24.45 -24.43
CA GLY A 194 -15.10 23.11 -23.87
C GLY A 194 -15.04 23.08 -22.35
N ALA A 195 -15.83 23.94 -21.68
CA ALA A 195 -15.90 23.96 -20.21
C ALA A 195 -16.83 22.85 -19.69
N GLN A 196 -16.55 21.59 -20.00
CA GLN A 196 -17.21 20.42 -19.44
C GLN A 196 -16.26 19.22 -19.45
N GLN A 197 -16.11 18.60 -18.27
CA GLN A 197 -15.40 17.34 -18.03
C GLN A 197 -13.87 17.35 -18.24
N ALA A 198 -13.16 18.08 -17.37
CA ALA A 198 -11.78 17.69 -17.03
C ALA A 198 -11.82 16.36 -16.25
N GLY A 199 -11.03 15.37 -16.66
CA GLY A 199 -11.02 14.03 -16.07
C GLY A 199 -10.58 13.99 -14.60
N LEU A 200 -10.87 12.88 -13.92
CA LEU A 200 -10.64 12.71 -12.48
C LEU A 200 -9.17 12.98 -12.07
N ALA A 201 -8.19 12.48 -12.83
CA ALA A 201 -6.77 12.77 -12.63
C ALA A 201 -6.46 14.29 -12.63
N ALA A 202 -6.96 15.03 -13.62
CA ALA A 202 -6.77 16.48 -13.73
C ALA A 202 -7.48 17.28 -12.61
N ALA A 203 -8.50 16.70 -11.99
CA ALA A 203 -9.17 17.26 -10.82
C ALA A 203 -8.40 17.02 -9.51
N LEU A 204 -7.50 16.03 -9.44
CA LEU A 204 -6.81 15.60 -8.22
C LEU A 204 -5.30 15.90 -8.19
N GLY A 205 -4.69 16.10 -9.36
CA GLY A 205 -3.30 16.52 -9.51
C GLY A 205 -3.02 17.96 -9.06
N ARG A 206 -1.74 18.26 -8.80
CA ARG A 206 -1.29 19.61 -8.41
C ARG A 206 -1.53 20.63 -9.53
N ARG A 207 -2.39 21.62 -9.29
CA ARG A 207 -2.46 22.83 -10.13
C ARG A 207 -1.13 23.61 -10.04
N PRO A 208 -0.50 23.98 -11.17
CA PRO A 208 0.71 24.82 -11.15
C PRO A 208 0.41 26.21 -10.59
N GLY A 209 0.81 26.45 -9.33
CA GLY A 209 0.76 27.77 -8.71
C GLY A 209 2.01 28.61 -9.08
N PRO A 210 1.89 29.93 -9.29
CA PRO A 210 3.03 30.80 -9.58
C PRO A 210 3.89 31.00 -8.32
N GLY A 211 4.85 30.09 -8.07
CA GLY A 211 5.68 30.13 -6.86
C GLY A 211 6.56 28.90 -6.62
N GLY A 212 7.29 28.43 -7.64
CA GLY A 212 8.16 27.23 -7.56
C GLY A 212 9.45 27.43 -6.76
N ARG A 213 9.38 27.72 -5.45
CA ARG A 213 10.57 27.99 -4.60
C ARG A 213 10.64 27.27 -3.25
N SER A 214 9.68 26.41 -2.89
CA SER A 214 9.63 25.72 -1.58
C SER A 214 9.93 24.20 -1.62
N ASP A 215 10.42 23.67 -2.75
CA ASP A 215 10.46 22.21 -2.97
C ASP A 215 11.51 21.44 -2.16
N GLY A 216 12.62 22.07 -1.76
CA GLY A 216 13.80 21.36 -1.23
C GLY A 216 13.54 20.46 -0.01
N LEU A 217 12.77 20.92 0.97
CA LEU A 217 12.43 20.12 2.16
C LEU A 217 11.24 19.17 1.92
N ALA A 218 10.28 19.55 1.09
CA ALA A 218 9.13 18.72 0.74
C ALA A 218 9.55 17.50 -0.10
N ALA A 219 10.41 17.71 -1.10
CA ALA A 219 10.97 16.65 -1.95
C ALA A 219 11.81 15.63 -1.15
N LEU A 220 12.53 16.05 -0.11
CA LEU A 220 13.27 15.13 0.76
C LEU A 220 12.33 14.22 1.59
N SER A 221 11.19 14.75 2.04
CA SER A 221 10.16 13.97 2.75
C SER A 221 9.46 12.94 1.85
N ARG A 222 9.36 13.22 0.53
CA ARG A 222 8.79 12.29 -0.46
C ARG A 222 9.65 11.04 -0.68
N ARG A 223 10.98 11.14 -0.56
CA ARG A 223 11.96 10.09 -0.94
C ARG A 223 12.39 9.13 0.18
N ARG A 224 11.75 9.15 1.35
CA ARG A 224 12.10 8.29 2.51
C ARG A 224 10.91 7.54 3.09
N ASN A 225 9.94 7.20 2.24
CA ASN A 225 8.79 6.41 2.63
C ASN A 225 9.10 4.90 2.57
N ILE A 226 8.56 4.12 3.51
CA ILE A 226 8.77 2.66 3.60
C ILE A 226 7.96 1.87 2.55
N PHE A 227 6.79 2.36 2.17
CA PHE A 227 5.84 1.62 1.32
C PHE A 227 5.93 2.07 -0.14
N ILE A 228 5.71 3.37 -0.38
CA ILE A 228 5.57 3.98 -1.72
C ILE A 228 6.31 5.30 -1.73
N GLN A 229 7.18 5.54 -2.71
CA GLN A 229 7.87 6.83 -2.83
C GLN A 229 6.88 7.92 -3.29
N GLY A 230 6.98 9.11 -2.69
CA GLY A 230 6.10 10.22 -3.01
C GLY A 230 6.37 10.79 -4.39
N LYS A 231 5.34 10.88 -5.24
CA LYS A 231 5.41 11.44 -6.59
C LYS A 231 5.41 12.98 -6.57
N GLU A 232 5.76 13.62 -7.68
CA GLU A 232 6.02 15.07 -7.71
C GLU A 232 4.74 15.91 -7.90
N GLU A 233 3.82 15.39 -8.72
CA GLU A 233 2.49 15.86 -9.07
C GLU A 233 1.46 15.77 -7.92
N TRP A 234 1.74 15.00 -6.87
CA TRP A 234 0.89 14.92 -5.68
C TRP A 234 0.88 16.24 -4.88
N PRO A 235 -0.28 16.78 -4.47
CA PRO A 235 -0.39 17.96 -3.60
C PRO A 235 0.56 17.98 -2.40
N VAL A 236 1.24 19.11 -2.16
CA VAL A 236 2.07 19.32 -0.96
C VAL A 236 1.15 19.67 0.21
N ALA A 237 0.94 18.72 1.13
CA ALA A 237 0.14 18.90 2.34
C ALA A 237 0.67 18.02 3.48
N THR A 238 0.21 18.28 4.70
CA THR A 238 0.59 17.53 5.92
C THR A 238 0.07 16.08 5.89
N SER A 239 0.26 15.32 6.98
CA SER A 239 -0.32 13.97 7.13
C SER A 239 -1.84 13.97 7.38
N GLY A 240 -2.51 15.12 7.33
CA GLY A 240 -3.96 15.22 7.56
C GLY A 240 -4.40 14.88 8.99
N GLY A 241 -3.46 14.69 9.92
CA GLY A 241 -3.76 14.28 11.30
C GLY A 241 -3.74 12.78 11.55
N LEU A 242 -3.26 11.96 10.61
CA LEU A 242 -2.91 10.55 10.78
C LEU A 242 -1.54 10.42 11.47
N GLY A 243 -1.44 9.51 12.45
CA GLY A 243 -0.20 9.12 13.14
C GLY A 243 -0.20 7.63 13.50
N MET A 244 0.86 7.15 14.15
CA MET A 244 0.98 5.77 14.63
C MET A 244 1.67 5.72 16.00
N GLU A 245 1.15 4.89 16.89
CA GLU A 245 1.70 4.65 18.24
C GLU A 245 2.14 3.19 18.44
N VAL A 246 2.91 2.95 19.50
CA VAL A 246 3.23 1.60 20.00
C VAL A 246 2.21 1.25 21.07
N VAL A 247 1.43 0.20 20.84
CA VAL A 247 0.43 -0.30 21.78
C VAL A 247 1.09 -1.17 22.85
N GLU A 248 1.87 -2.17 22.42
CA GLU A 248 2.48 -3.15 23.30
C GLU A 248 3.85 -3.58 22.77
N LYS A 249 4.80 -3.85 23.67
CA LYS A 249 6.03 -4.59 23.36
C LYS A 249 5.96 -5.93 24.08
N ARG A 250 5.73 -7.00 23.33
CA ARG A 250 5.49 -8.34 23.87
C ARG A 250 6.81 -9.01 24.28
N SER A 251 6.72 -9.96 25.21
CA SER A 251 7.87 -10.71 25.75
C SER A 251 8.55 -11.64 24.73
N ASP A 252 7.87 -11.94 23.62
CA ASP A 252 8.41 -12.66 22.45
C ASP A 252 9.26 -11.77 21.52
N GLY A 253 9.41 -10.48 21.83
CA GLY A 253 10.15 -9.51 21.03
C GLY A 253 9.37 -8.94 19.83
N THR A 254 8.09 -9.29 19.67
CA THR A 254 7.17 -8.63 18.74
C THR A 254 6.65 -7.32 19.34
N VAL A 255 6.21 -6.40 18.48
CA VAL A 255 5.70 -5.08 18.89
C VAL A 255 4.41 -4.80 18.14
N GLU A 256 3.35 -4.54 18.91
CA GLU A 256 2.06 -4.13 18.40
C GLU A 256 2.00 -2.61 18.24
N TYR A 257 1.44 -2.18 17.12
CA TYR A 257 1.25 -0.79 16.76
C TYR A 257 -0.22 -0.53 16.45
N ALA A 258 -0.63 0.74 16.50
CA ALA A 258 -1.92 1.18 15.99
C ALA A 258 -1.77 2.51 15.26
N PHE A 259 -2.53 2.68 14.17
CA PHE A 259 -2.77 4.01 13.60
C PHE A 259 -3.74 4.79 14.48
N VAL A 260 -3.53 6.10 14.58
CA VAL A 260 -4.27 7.01 15.45
C VAL A 260 -4.73 8.21 14.65
N HIS A 261 -6.03 8.53 14.76
CA HIS A 261 -6.65 9.68 14.13
C HIS A 261 -6.75 10.84 15.12
N SER A 262 -6.02 11.93 14.87
CA SER A 262 -6.18 13.16 15.65
C SER A 262 -7.55 13.80 15.40
N ARG A 263 -7.99 14.74 16.27
CA ARG A 263 -9.29 15.42 16.13
C ARG A 263 -9.55 15.99 14.74
N ILE A 264 -8.54 16.60 14.11
CA ILE A 264 -8.65 17.15 12.75
C ILE A 264 -8.97 16.04 11.73
N TYR A 265 -8.37 14.86 11.88
CA TYR A 265 -8.68 13.70 11.03
C TYR A 265 -10.11 13.20 11.31
N GLN A 266 -10.53 13.14 12.58
CA GLN A 266 -11.88 12.72 12.97
C GLN A 266 -12.97 13.68 12.42
N ASP A 267 -12.69 14.99 12.36
CA ASP A 267 -13.58 15.99 11.74
C ASP A 267 -13.75 15.74 10.23
N VAL A 268 -12.66 15.35 9.55
CA VAL A 268 -12.71 14.96 8.12
C VAL A 268 -13.39 13.61 7.93
N GLN A 269 -13.24 12.66 8.87
CA GLN A 269 -13.97 11.39 8.86
C GLN A 269 -15.49 11.61 8.90
N GLY A 270 -15.97 12.52 9.77
CA GLY A 270 -17.40 12.88 9.82
C GLY A 270 -17.91 13.53 8.54
N GLN A 271 -17.06 14.30 7.85
CA GLN A 271 -17.38 14.83 6.51
C GLN A 271 -17.43 13.71 5.46
N PHE A 272 -16.48 12.78 5.49
CA PHE A 272 -16.45 11.60 4.61
C PHE A 272 -17.74 10.77 4.73
N GLU A 273 -18.19 10.47 5.95
CA GLU A 273 -19.44 9.73 6.17
C GLU A 273 -20.67 10.51 5.68
N THR A 274 -20.68 11.83 5.87
CA THR A 274 -21.73 12.70 5.33
C THR A 274 -21.76 12.66 3.79
N CYS A 275 -20.59 12.54 3.15
CA CYS A 275 -20.48 12.33 1.71
C CYS A 275 -20.94 10.93 1.28
N VAL A 276 -20.52 9.86 1.97
CA VAL A 276 -20.98 8.48 1.70
C VAL A 276 -22.51 8.37 1.82
N ALA A 277 -23.08 8.89 2.92
CA ALA A 277 -24.53 8.89 3.16
C ALA A 277 -25.31 9.68 2.11
N SER A 278 -24.68 10.63 1.41
CA SER A 278 -25.32 11.38 0.33
C SER A 278 -25.31 10.66 -1.04
N MET A 279 -24.59 9.54 -1.16
CA MET A 279 -24.49 8.73 -2.39
C MET A 279 -24.03 9.50 -3.64
N ASP A 280 -23.34 10.63 -3.47
CA ASP A 280 -22.85 11.50 -4.54
C ASP A 280 -21.32 11.38 -4.69
N PRO A 281 -20.82 10.75 -5.79
CA PRO A 281 -19.40 10.64 -6.09
C PRO A 281 -18.69 12.00 -6.17
N GLN A 282 -19.34 13.04 -6.69
CA GLN A 282 -18.72 14.35 -6.90
C GLN A 282 -18.38 15.03 -5.56
N ARG A 283 -19.21 14.84 -4.54
CA ARG A 283 -18.90 15.30 -3.17
C ARG A 283 -17.69 14.59 -2.57
N MET A 284 -17.47 13.33 -2.92
CA MET A 284 -16.28 12.59 -2.49
C MET A 284 -15.00 13.14 -3.15
N VAL A 285 -15.06 13.46 -4.45
CA VAL A 285 -13.96 14.10 -5.19
C VAL A 285 -13.64 15.50 -4.63
N LEU A 286 -14.67 16.31 -4.33
CA LEU A 286 -14.48 17.62 -3.69
C LEU A 286 -13.85 17.50 -2.30
N LEU A 287 -14.30 16.55 -1.48
CA LEU A 287 -13.69 16.29 -0.17
C LEU A 287 -12.22 15.90 -0.31
N LEU A 288 -11.87 15.10 -1.32
CA LEU A 288 -10.50 14.70 -1.60
C LEU A 288 -9.63 15.89 -2.05
N GLN A 289 -10.16 16.82 -2.85
CA GLN A 289 -9.41 18.03 -3.25
C GLN A 289 -8.99 18.87 -2.03
N HIS A 290 -9.85 18.97 -1.02
CA HIS A 290 -9.55 19.71 0.22
C HIS A 290 -8.71 18.92 1.23
N ASN A 291 -8.92 17.60 1.32
CA ASN A 291 -8.24 16.72 2.29
C ASN A 291 -7.49 15.59 1.57
N PRO A 292 -6.42 15.91 0.84
CA PRO A 292 -5.95 15.05 -0.25
C PRO A 292 -5.07 13.88 0.23
N TYR A 293 -4.99 13.67 1.54
CA TYR A 293 -4.31 12.53 2.18
C TYR A 293 -5.19 11.84 3.24
N HIS A 294 -6.51 12.08 3.25
CA HIS A 294 -7.47 11.37 4.09
C HIS A 294 -7.72 9.97 3.54
N ILE A 295 -7.53 8.92 4.33
CA ILE A 295 -7.43 7.55 3.82
C ILE A 295 -8.79 7.04 3.32
N SER A 296 -9.87 7.15 4.10
CA SER A 296 -11.18 6.63 3.68
C SER A 296 -11.65 7.24 2.35
N THR A 297 -11.37 8.54 2.17
CA THR A 297 -11.68 9.25 0.92
C THR A 297 -10.81 8.76 -0.24
N LEU A 298 -9.50 8.61 -0.05
CA LEU A 298 -8.62 8.02 -1.07
C LEU A 298 -9.10 6.63 -1.49
N LEU A 299 -9.42 5.77 -0.52
CA LEU A 299 -9.91 4.40 -0.79
C LEU A 299 -11.26 4.41 -1.50
N GLN A 300 -12.20 5.28 -1.12
CA GLN A 300 -13.50 5.36 -1.77
C GLN A 300 -13.44 5.96 -3.18
N VAL A 301 -12.61 6.98 -3.43
CA VAL A 301 -12.42 7.54 -4.77
C VAL A 301 -11.62 6.57 -5.66
N SER A 302 -10.66 5.81 -5.11
CA SER A 302 -9.96 4.75 -5.87
C SER A 302 -10.92 3.66 -6.36
N GLU A 303 -11.95 3.35 -5.58
CA GLU A 303 -12.99 2.39 -5.92
C GLU A 303 -13.94 2.93 -7.00
N ILE A 304 -14.32 4.21 -6.93
CA ILE A 304 -15.09 4.90 -7.99
C ILE A 304 -14.29 4.90 -9.31
N ALA A 305 -13.01 5.29 -9.28
CA ALA A 305 -12.14 5.27 -10.46
C ALA A 305 -12.01 3.86 -11.07
N LYS A 306 -11.92 2.82 -10.22
CA LYS A 306 -11.90 1.41 -10.65
C LYS A 306 -13.20 1.02 -11.39
N GLN A 307 -14.35 1.49 -10.91
CA GLN A 307 -15.67 1.24 -11.52
C GLN A 307 -15.83 1.99 -12.85
N GLU A 308 -15.26 3.20 -12.97
CA GLU A 308 -15.16 3.97 -14.22
C GLU A 308 -14.12 3.38 -15.21
N ARG A 309 -13.41 2.30 -14.83
CA ARG A 309 -12.32 1.64 -15.57
C ARG A 309 -11.03 2.49 -15.69
N ASP A 310 -10.91 3.56 -14.93
CA ASP A 310 -9.67 4.31 -14.77
C ASP A 310 -8.76 3.61 -13.73
N HIS A 311 -8.13 2.53 -14.17
CA HIS A 311 -7.21 1.74 -13.35
C HIS A 311 -5.92 2.50 -13.00
N THR A 312 -5.54 3.51 -13.78
CA THR A 312 -4.35 4.34 -13.54
C THR A 312 -4.59 5.28 -12.36
N THR A 313 -5.67 6.08 -12.41
CA THR A 313 -6.05 6.95 -11.28
C THR A 313 -6.40 6.14 -10.04
N SER A 314 -7.08 4.98 -10.19
CA SER A 314 -7.32 4.05 -9.07
C SER A 314 -6.01 3.59 -8.42
N GLY A 315 -5.02 3.19 -9.23
CA GLY A 315 -3.69 2.80 -8.76
C GLY A 315 -2.94 3.92 -8.04
N ASP A 316 -2.95 5.14 -8.60
CA ASP A 316 -2.30 6.30 -8.00
C ASP A 316 -2.89 6.65 -6.62
N LEU A 317 -4.22 6.60 -6.50
CA LEU A 317 -4.91 6.88 -5.23
C LEU A 317 -4.60 5.84 -4.14
N LEU A 318 -4.40 4.56 -4.51
CA LEU A 318 -3.94 3.52 -3.60
C LEU A 318 -2.47 3.74 -3.19
N GLU A 319 -1.60 4.06 -4.15
CA GLU A 319 -0.19 4.41 -3.91
C GLU A 319 -0.08 5.61 -2.97
N ARG A 320 -0.96 6.59 -3.12
CA ARG A 320 -1.07 7.78 -2.29
C ARG A 320 -1.60 7.52 -0.88
N ALA A 321 -2.51 6.57 -0.71
CA ALA A 321 -2.98 6.12 0.61
C ALA A 321 -1.82 5.43 1.36
N LEU A 322 -1.13 4.49 0.71
CA LEU A 322 0.02 3.78 1.27
C LEU A 322 1.20 4.74 1.56
N PHE A 323 1.46 5.73 0.71
CA PHE A 323 2.40 6.82 1.03
C PHE A 323 1.99 7.59 2.30
N SER A 324 0.70 7.86 2.48
CA SER A 324 0.20 8.59 3.66
C SER A 324 0.38 7.78 4.95
N PHE A 325 0.08 6.48 4.94
CA PHE A 325 0.45 5.59 6.03
C PHE A 325 1.96 5.57 6.28
N GLY A 326 2.78 5.47 5.23
CA GLY A 326 4.24 5.46 5.34
C GLY A 326 4.88 6.75 5.88
N ARG A 327 4.14 7.88 5.86
CA ARG A 327 4.51 9.13 6.57
C ARG A 327 4.09 9.13 8.04
N ALA A 328 3.08 8.34 8.40
CA ALA A 328 2.50 8.29 9.75
C ALA A 328 3.14 7.22 10.64
N VAL A 329 3.85 6.24 10.08
CA VAL A 329 4.45 5.12 10.84
C VAL A 329 5.40 5.57 11.95
N HIS A 330 5.37 4.86 13.07
CA HIS A 330 6.28 5.09 14.19
C HIS A 330 7.73 4.78 13.79
N SER A 331 8.71 5.48 14.37
CA SER A 331 10.13 5.39 14.00
C SER A 331 10.72 3.97 14.06
N THR A 332 10.25 3.14 15.00
CA THR A 332 10.68 1.73 15.15
C THR A 332 9.92 0.76 14.25
N PHE A 333 8.80 1.17 13.63
CA PHE A 333 7.95 0.28 12.85
C PHE A 333 8.71 -0.33 11.68
N SER A 334 9.48 0.48 10.93
CA SER A 334 10.25 0.04 9.77
C SER A 334 11.25 -1.07 10.10
N ALA A 335 12.03 -0.90 11.18
CA ALA A 335 13.00 -1.91 11.62
C ALA A 335 12.33 -3.20 12.11
N ASN A 336 11.18 -3.09 12.78
CA ASN A 336 10.43 -4.27 13.23
C ASN A 336 9.73 -4.99 12.09
N LEU A 337 9.23 -4.26 11.07
CA LEU A 337 8.60 -4.85 9.89
C LEU A 337 9.62 -5.63 9.05
N GLN A 338 10.82 -5.07 8.84
CA GLN A 338 11.93 -5.78 8.19
C GLN A 338 12.29 -7.08 8.92
N GLN A 339 12.17 -7.12 10.25
CA GLN A 339 12.40 -8.31 11.06
C GLN A 339 11.17 -9.24 11.21
N GLY A 340 10.03 -8.94 10.56
CA GLY A 340 8.77 -9.69 10.71
C GLY A 340 8.15 -9.65 12.11
N LYS A 341 8.52 -8.64 12.92
CA LYS A 341 8.14 -8.46 14.34
C LYS A 341 7.06 -7.40 14.59
N ALA A 342 6.69 -6.61 13.57
CA ALA A 342 5.58 -5.67 13.69
C ALA A 342 4.24 -6.43 13.71
N ARG A 343 3.30 -6.00 14.55
CA ARG A 343 1.92 -6.49 14.60
C ARG A 343 0.94 -5.32 14.49
N LEU A 344 -0.22 -5.54 13.88
CA LEU A 344 -1.24 -4.51 13.64
C LEU A 344 -2.64 -5.12 13.81
N ASP A 345 -3.26 -4.92 14.97
CA ASP A 345 -4.55 -5.53 15.30
C ASP A 345 -5.67 -5.09 14.32
N PHE A 346 -6.31 -6.05 13.66
CA PHE A 346 -7.38 -5.85 12.69
C PHE A 346 -8.71 -5.37 13.32
N ARG A 347 -8.87 -5.50 14.65
CA ARG A 347 -10.09 -5.07 15.35
C ARG A 347 -10.25 -3.56 15.40
N ARG A 348 -9.17 -2.80 15.22
CA ARG A 348 -9.18 -1.33 15.18
C ARG A 348 -9.53 -0.81 13.78
N PRO A 349 -10.59 0.01 13.59
CA PRO A 349 -10.95 0.58 12.28
C PRO A 349 -9.79 1.29 11.57
N GLU A 350 -9.00 2.06 12.33
CA GLU A 350 -7.85 2.84 11.84
C GLU A 350 -6.76 1.95 11.25
N ASN A 351 -6.61 0.73 11.79
CA ASN A 351 -5.72 -0.28 11.25
C ASN A 351 -6.30 -0.93 10.00
N ARG A 352 -7.61 -1.22 9.96
CA ARG A 352 -8.27 -1.90 8.82
C ARG A 352 -8.11 -1.15 7.50
N GLU A 353 -8.09 0.18 7.54
CA GLU A 353 -7.82 1.00 6.36
C GLU A 353 -6.47 0.67 5.71
N PHE A 354 -5.42 0.39 6.50
CA PHE A 354 -4.11 -0.04 5.96
C PHE A 354 -4.19 -1.43 5.32
N TRP A 355 -4.85 -2.37 5.98
CA TRP A 355 -5.05 -3.73 5.44
C TRP A 355 -5.81 -3.68 4.11
N LEU A 356 -6.89 -2.90 4.03
CA LEU A 356 -7.69 -2.72 2.81
C LEU A 356 -6.88 -2.05 1.68
N ALA A 357 -6.13 -0.98 2.00
CA ALA A 357 -5.25 -0.30 1.04
C ALA A 357 -4.22 -1.26 0.44
N ALA A 358 -3.55 -2.04 1.29
CA ALA A 358 -2.55 -3.03 0.88
C ALA A 358 -3.16 -4.18 0.07
N CYS A 359 -4.33 -4.71 0.45
CA CYS A 359 -5.02 -5.75 -0.32
C CYS A 359 -5.44 -5.27 -1.72
N ARG A 360 -5.99 -4.05 -1.84
CA ARG A 360 -6.28 -3.45 -3.15
C ARG A 360 -5.02 -3.23 -3.98
N TYR A 361 -3.93 -2.80 -3.34
CA TYR A 361 -2.66 -2.61 -4.01
C TYR A 361 -2.04 -3.91 -4.51
N ILE A 362 -2.14 -5.02 -3.75
CA ILE A 362 -1.75 -6.36 -4.20
C ILE A 362 -2.47 -6.76 -5.50
N SER A 363 -3.78 -6.51 -5.60
CA SER A 363 -4.55 -6.76 -6.84
C SER A 363 -4.05 -5.90 -8.02
N ASN A 364 -3.80 -4.61 -7.79
CA ASN A 364 -3.26 -3.70 -8.80
C ASN A 364 -1.83 -4.09 -9.27
N LEU A 365 -0.95 -4.50 -8.34
CA LEU A 365 0.38 -5.03 -8.64
C LEU A 365 0.34 -6.32 -9.47
N GLY A 366 -0.68 -7.16 -9.23
CA GLY A 366 -0.96 -8.37 -10.00
C GLY A 366 -1.29 -8.08 -11.46
N MET A 367 -2.07 -7.03 -11.74
CA MET A 367 -2.34 -6.56 -13.12
C MET A 367 -1.04 -6.13 -13.83
N ARG A 368 -0.13 -5.47 -13.09
CA ARG A 368 1.22 -5.09 -13.57
C ARG A 368 2.21 -6.26 -13.65
N SER A 369 1.80 -7.49 -13.30
CA SER A 369 2.67 -8.70 -13.27
C SER A 369 3.93 -8.56 -12.41
N THR A 370 3.91 -7.69 -11.39
CA THR A 370 5.03 -7.47 -10.46
C THR A 370 5.03 -8.51 -9.34
N TRP A 371 5.17 -9.79 -9.72
CA TRP A 371 4.88 -10.91 -8.83
C TRP A 371 5.83 -11.05 -7.63
N ARG A 372 7.07 -10.55 -7.69
CA ARG A 372 7.96 -10.51 -6.51
C ARG A 372 7.44 -9.50 -5.50
N THR A 373 6.99 -8.33 -5.97
CA THR A 373 6.42 -7.27 -5.14
C THR A 373 5.06 -7.68 -4.56
N VAL A 374 4.18 -8.30 -5.36
CA VAL A 374 2.94 -8.95 -4.89
C VAL A 374 3.21 -9.91 -3.73
N TYR A 375 4.21 -10.80 -3.86
CA TYR A 375 4.56 -11.74 -2.79
C TYR A 375 5.14 -11.05 -1.55
N GLU A 376 5.94 -9.99 -1.73
CA GLU A 376 6.51 -9.24 -0.60
C GLU A 376 5.44 -8.50 0.20
N TRP A 377 4.45 -7.88 -0.46
CA TRP A 377 3.27 -7.30 0.18
C TRP A 377 2.37 -8.36 0.84
N SER A 378 2.29 -9.56 0.26
CA SER A 378 1.56 -10.68 0.86
C SER A 378 2.20 -11.17 2.16
N LYS A 379 3.54 -11.28 2.19
CA LYS A 379 4.30 -11.54 3.44
C LYS A 379 4.15 -10.41 4.45
N LEU A 380 4.16 -9.15 3.99
CA LEU A 380 3.94 -7.99 4.85
C LEU A 380 2.62 -8.12 5.60
N LEU A 381 1.51 -8.35 4.89
CA LEU A 381 0.20 -8.54 5.53
C LEU A 381 0.19 -9.74 6.49
N LEU A 382 0.69 -10.90 6.06
CA LEU A 382 0.78 -12.08 6.92
C LEU A 382 1.71 -11.85 8.13
N SER A 383 2.68 -10.94 8.07
CA SER A 383 3.54 -10.59 9.21
C SER A 383 2.83 -9.76 10.29
N LEU A 384 1.80 -8.99 9.91
CA LEU A 384 1.08 -8.11 10.84
C LEU A 384 0.12 -8.89 11.76
N ASP A 385 -0.47 -9.96 11.24
CA ASP A 385 -1.21 -10.95 12.02
C ASP A 385 -1.00 -12.35 11.42
N PRO A 386 0.10 -13.04 11.82
CA PRO A 386 0.40 -14.40 11.34
C PRO A 386 -0.59 -15.45 11.81
N GLU A 387 -1.47 -15.12 12.76
CA GLU A 387 -2.36 -16.08 13.37
C GLU A 387 -3.76 -16.07 12.78
N ASN A 388 -4.36 -14.89 12.61
CA ASN A 388 -5.74 -14.79 12.13
C ASN A 388 -5.82 -14.66 10.60
N ASP A 389 -4.80 -14.06 9.95
CA ASP A 389 -4.80 -13.78 8.50
C ASP A 389 -6.15 -13.17 8.01
N PRO A 390 -6.51 -11.94 8.42
CA PRO A 390 -7.88 -11.40 8.26
C PRO A 390 -8.36 -11.19 6.82
N TYR A 391 -7.47 -11.29 5.84
CA TYR A 391 -7.79 -11.24 4.40
C TYR A 391 -7.49 -12.58 3.69
N CYS A 392 -7.29 -13.66 4.46
CA CYS A 392 -6.97 -15.01 4.00
C CYS A 392 -5.96 -15.03 2.85
N ILE A 393 -4.83 -14.33 3.03
CA ILE A 393 -3.69 -14.33 2.11
C ILE A 393 -3.20 -15.77 1.87
N SER A 394 -3.37 -16.65 2.86
CA SER A 394 -3.18 -18.11 2.77
C SER A 394 -3.91 -18.83 1.61
N LEU A 395 -4.98 -18.26 1.04
CA LEU A 395 -5.67 -18.82 -0.15
C LEU A 395 -4.90 -18.61 -1.47
N VAL A 396 -3.90 -17.73 -1.48
CA VAL A 396 -3.24 -17.25 -2.71
C VAL A 396 -1.72 -17.08 -2.59
N ILE A 397 -1.18 -17.06 -1.37
CA ILE A 397 0.25 -16.87 -1.06
C ILE A 397 1.14 -17.86 -1.80
N ASP A 398 0.65 -19.08 -2.00
CA ASP A 398 1.31 -20.15 -2.74
C ASP A 398 1.54 -19.78 -4.20
N GLN A 399 0.53 -19.18 -4.84
CA GLN A 399 0.56 -18.76 -6.23
C GLN A 399 1.48 -17.56 -6.40
N TYR A 400 1.40 -16.60 -5.48
CA TYR A 400 2.25 -15.41 -5.46
C TYR A 400 3.72 -15.78 -5.24
N ALA A 401 4.03 -16.71 -4.34
CA ALA A 401 5.39 -17.20 -4.13
C ALA A 401 5.97 -17.84 -5.40
N ILE A 402 5.18 -18.69 -6.07
CA ILE A 402 5.61 -19.38 -7.28
C ILE A 402 5.82 -18.41 -8.44
N ARG A 403 4.85 -17.52 -8.71
CA ARG A 403 4.96 -16.49 -9.77
C ARG A 403 6.11 -15.51 -9.47
N GLY A 404 6.29 -15.14 -8.21
CA GLY A 404 7.35 -14.24 -7.72
C GLY A 404 8.75 -14.87 -7.60
N ARG A 405 8.94 -16.11 -8.07
CA ARG A 405 10.20 -16.87 -8.02
C ARG A 405 10.77 -17.07 -6.60
N GLN A 406 9.90 -17.27 -5.62
CA GLN A 406 10.24 -17.56 -4.21
C GLN A 406 9.72 -18.93 -3.72
N PRO A 407 9.87 -20.04 -4.49
CA PRO A 407 9.33 -21.34 -4.10
C PRO A 407 9.97 -21.89 -2.80
N GLN A 408 11.25 -21.58 -2.54
CA GLN A 408 11.93 -22.04 -1.32
C GLN A 408 11.32 -21.42 -0.06
N ASN A 409 11.16 -20.09 -0.01
CA ASN A 409 10.59 -19.41 1.16
C ASN A 409 9.13 -19.85 1.43
N PHE A 410 8.35 -20.14 0.39
CA PHE A 410 7.04 -20.76 0.55
C PHE A 410 7.11 -22.18 1.11
N LEU A 411 8.04 -23.03 0.65
CA LEU A 411 8.26 -24.35 1.26
C LEU A 411 8.66 -24.24 2.73
N ASP A 412 9.51 -23.27 3.08
CA ASP A 412 9.94 -23.03 4.46
C ASP A 412 8.75 -22.62 5.35
N LEU A 413 7.91 -21.68 4.87
CA LEU A 413 6.64 -21.33 5.53
C LEU A 413 5.73 -22.55 5.71
N VAL A 414 5.49 -23.33 4.64
CA VAL A 414 4.61 -24.53 4.68
C VAL A 414 5.13 -25.63 5.62
N ASN A 415 6.44 -25.67 5.90
CA ASN A 415 7.04 -26.65 6.81
C ASN A 415 7.14 -26.14 8.27
N ASN A 416 6.96 -24.85 8.54
CA ASN A 416 6.95 -24.31 9.91
C ASN A 416 5.73 -24.85 10.69
N PRO A 417 5.83 -25.18 11.99
CA PRO A 417 4.74 -25.81 12.74
C PRO A 417 3.42 -25.03 12.80
N ILE A 418 3.47 -23.69 12.89
CA ILE A 418 2.26 -22.84 12.98
C ILE A 418 1.47 -22.94 11.66
N PHE A 419 2.15 -22.70 10.54
CA PHE A 419 1.54 -22.75 9.21
C PHE A 419 1.24 -24.17 8.74
N THR A 420 2.05 -25.17 9.13
CA THR A 420 1.74 -26.59 8.85
C THR A 420 0.36 -26.95 9.38
N THR A 421 0.05 -26.57 10.62
CA THR A 421 -1.23 -26.89 11.27
C THR A 421 -2.39 -26.20 10.55
N LYS A 422 -2.24 -24.90 10.25
CA LYS A 422 -3.28 -24.08 9.63
C LYS A 422 -3.49 -24.39 8.14
N TRP A 423 -2.43 -24.65 7.38
CA TRP A 423 -2.50 -24.83 5.93
C TRP A 423 -2.57 -26.29 5.47
N LYS A 424 -2.47 -27.27 6.37
CA LYS A 424 -2.63 -28.70 6.04
C LYS A 424 -3.98 -29.00 5.38
N HIS A 425 -5.04 -28.22 5.63
CA HIS A 425 -6.36 -28.44 5.03
C HIS A 425 -6.62 -27.60 3.75
N LEU A 426 -5.74 -26.65 3.43
CA LEU A 426 -5.90 -25.76 2.28
C LEU A 426 -5.41 -26.44 0.98
N PRO A 427 -6.29 -26.69 -0.02
CA PRO A 427 -5.92 -27.45 -1.21
C PRO A 427 -4.93 -26.70 -2.10
N ASN A 428 -5.05 -25.37 -2.21
CA ASN A 428 -4.12 -24.52 -2.96
C ASN A 428 -2.68 -24.73 -2.46
N VAL A 429 -2.47 -24.65 -1.14
CA VAL A 429 -1.16 -24.83 -0.52
C VAL A 429 -0.61 -26.23 -0.80
N GLN A 430 -1.42 -27.29 -0.66
CA GLN A 430 -0.92 -28.66 -0.85
C GLN A 430 -0.60 -29.00 -2.32
N LEU A 431 -1.38 -28.49 -3.27
CA LEU A 431 -1.13 -28.67 -4.71
C LEU A 431 0.09 -27.86 -5.17
N SER A 432 0.15 -26.57 -4.81
CA SER A 432 1.27 -25.69 -5.15
C SER A 432 2.58 -26.07 -4.44
N ARG A 433 2.54 -26.73 -3.27
CA ARG A 433 3.73 -27.29 -2.61
C ARG A 433 4.49 -28.28 -3.50
N ALA A 434 3.78 -29.09 -4.28
CA ALA A 434 4.41 -30.00 -5.23
C ALA A 434 5.17 -29.26 -6.34
N LEU A 435 4.51 -28.26 -6.94
CA LEU A 435 5.09 -27.36 -7.93
C LEU A 435 6.29 -26.58 -7.39
N ALA A 436 6.29 -26.21 -6.10
CA ALA A 436 7.41 -25.54 -5.44
C ALA A 436 8.61 -26.48 -5.25
N PHE A 437 8.40 -27.74 -4.82
CA PHE A 437 9.48 -28.73 -4.74
C PHE A 437 10.15 -29.00 -6.10
N ILE A 438 9.36 -29.06 -7.17
CA ILE A 438 9.87 -29.23 -8.55
C ILE A 438 10.70 -28.03 -8.98
N ARG A 439 10.24 -26.80 -8.74
CA ARG A 439 10.99 -25.56 -9.05
C ARG A 439 12.28 -25.39 -8.24
N VAL A 440 12.40 -26.04 -7.08
CA VAL A 440 13.65 -26.13 -6.27
C VAL A 440 14.56 -27.28 -6.73
N GLY A 441 14.11 -28.13 -7.67
CA GLY A 441 14.88 -29.26 -8.22
C GLY A 441 14.65 -30.61 -7.53
N ASN A 442 13.73 -30.69 -6.56
CA ASN A 442 13.38 -31.95 -5.88
C ASN A 442 12.13 -32.59 -6.50
N ALA A 443 12.26 -33.05 -7.74
CA ALA A 443 11.14 -33.60 -8.51
C ALA A 443 10.48 -34.82 -7.87
N ALA A 444 11.26 -35.71 -7.24
CA ALA A 444 10.73 -36.90 -6.57
C ALA A 444 9.79 -36.55 -5.40
N LYS A 445 10.23 -35.63 -4.51
CA LYS A 445 9.39 -35.15 -3.40
C LYS A 445 8.20 -34.33 -3.91
N GLY A 446 8.36 -33.60 -5.02
CA GLY A 446 7.28 -32.92 -5.71
C GLY A 446 6.17 -33.87 -6.18
N LYS A 447 6.53 -34.92 -6.95
CA LYS A 447 5.59 -35.96 -7.41
C LYS A 447 4.88 -36.66 -6.26
N GLN A 448 5.60 -37.03 -5.19
CA GLN A 448 5.01 -37.63 -3.99
C GLN A 448 4.03 -36.68 -3.27
N SER A 449 4.38 -35.39 -3.17
CA SER A 449 3.50 -34.36 -2.60
C SER A 449 2.25 -34.16 -3.45
N LEU A 450 2.36 -34.18 -4.79
CA LEU A 450 1.22 -34.06 -5.69
C LEU A 450 0.30 -35.27 -5.58
N TYR A 451 0.85 -36.49 -5.56
CA TYR A 451 0.08 -37.73 -5.40
C TYR A 451 -0.78 -37.70 -4.11
N THR A 452 -0.17 -37.22 -3.02
CA THR A 452 -0.84 -37.05 -1.72
C THR A 452 -1.93 -35.97 -1.78
N ALA A 453 -1.70 -34.89 -2.52
CA ALA A 453 -2.68 -33.81 -2.69
C ALA A 453 -3.85 -34.21 -3.60
N VAL A 454 -3.60 -34.90 -4.72
CA VAL A 454 -4.63 -35.40 -5.65
C VAL A 454 -5.53 -36.41 -4.95
N SER A 455 -4.95 -37.38 -4.23
CA SER A 455 -5.72 -38.35 -3.42
C SER A 455 -6.61 -37.69 -2.36
N ARG A 456 -6.26 -36.49 -1.88
CA ARG A 456 -6.95 -35.79 -0.78
C ARG A 456 -7.91 -34.70 -1.23
N PHE A 457 -7.71 -34.11 -2.40
CA PHE A 457 -8.54 -33.03 -2.94
C PHE A 457 -8.93 -33.30 -4.40
N PRO A 458 -9.44 -34.50 -4.73
CA PRO A 458 -9.67 -34.89 -6.13
C PRO A 458 -10.70 -34.00 -6.84
N TRP A 459 -11.63 -33.38 -6.10
CA TRP A 459 -12.61 -32.43 -6.65
C TRP A 459 -11.98 -31.08 -7.08
N VAL A 460 -10.96 -30.60 -6.37
CA VAL A 460 -10.20 -29.40 -6.77
C VAL A 460 -9.41 -29.69 -8.04
N VAL A 461 -8.82 -30.89 -8.12
CA VAL A 461 -8.10 -31.35 -9.32
C VAL A 461 -9.06 -31.51 -10.49
N ALA A 462 -10.22 -32.14 -10.30
CA ALA A 462 -11.25 -32.25 -11.34
C ALA A 462 -11.69 -30.88 -11.89
N ARG A 463 -11.90 -29.89 -11.01
CA ARG A 463 -12.23 -28.51 -11.42
C ARG A 463 -11.07 -27.82 -12.16
N LEU A 464 -9.82 -28.11 -11.79
CA LEU A 464 -8.63 -27.63 -12.50
C LEU A 464 -8.47 -28.27 -13.89
N PHE A 465 -8.74 -29.57 -14.06
CA PHE A 465 -8.78 -30.22 -15.37
C PHE A 465 -9.82 -29.56 -16.30
N GLN A 466 -11.00 -29.22 -15.77
CA GLN A 466 -12.03 -28.48 -16.50
C GLN A 466 -11.54 -27.08 -16.93
N GLU A 467 -10.87 -26.34 -16.04
CA GLU A 467 -10.34 -24.99 -16.36
C GLU A 467 -9.21 -25.04 -17.41
N LEU A 468 -8.43 -26.11 -17.42
CA LEU A 468 -7.33 -26.34 -18.38
C LEU A 468 -7.78 -27.01 -19.69
N ASN A 469 -9.05 -27.42 -19.81
CA ASN A 469 -9.59 -28.21 -20.92
C ASN A 469 -8.81 -29.53 -21.16
N LEU A 470 -8.46 -30.23 -20.09
CA LEU A 470 -7.76 -31.52 -20.12
C LEU A 470 -8.72 -32.67 -19.86
N ASP A 471 -8.49 -33.82 -20.50
CA ASP A 471 -9.25 -35.05 -20.25
C ASP A 471 -8.95 -35.62 -18.84
N PRO A 472 -9.92 -35.69 -17.92
CA PRO A 472 -9.69 -36.15 -16.56
C PRO A 472 -9.55 -37.69 -16.49
N PRO A 473 -8.50 -38.25 -15.84
CA PRO A 473 -8.39 -39.68 -15.63
C PRO A 473 -9.44 -40.21 -14.61
N PRO A 474 -9.72 -41.53 -14.58
CA PRO A 474 -10.79 -42.12 -13.77
C PRO A 474 -10.71 -41.86 -12.25
N SER A 475 -9.55 -41.47 -11.73
CA SER A 475 -9.33 -41.09 -10.33
C SER A 475 -9.99 -39.76 -9.93
N VAL A 476 -10.11 -38.83 -10.87
CA VAL A 476 -10.67 -37.48 -10.67
C VAL A 476 -11.92 -37.21 -11.51
N TRP A 477 -12.19 -38.05 -12.53
CA TRP A 477 -13.41 -37.94 -13.34
C TRP A 477 -14.68 -37.96 -12.47
N GLY A 478 -15.55 -36.96 -12.68
CA GLY A 478 -16.82 -36.85 -11.96
C GLY A 478 -16.73 -36.51 -10.47
N LYS A 479 -15.53 -36.25 -9.92
CA LYS A 479 -15.36 -35.85 -8.51
C LYS A 479 -15.78 -34.38 -8.34
N SER A 480 -16.85 -34.14 -7.58
CA SER A 480 -17.37 -32.80 -7.29
C SER A 480 -17.14 -32.40 -5.82
N PRO A 481 -17.08 -31.09 -5.50
CA PRO A 481 -17.08 -30.62 -4.13
C PRO A 481 -18.34 -31.06 -3.38
N ARG A 482 -18.21 -31.37 -2.09
CA ARG A 482 -19.28 -31.95 -1.26
C ARG A 482 -19.90 -30.94 -0.29
N THR A 483 -19.17 -29.86 0.03
CA THR A 483 -19.62 -28.73 0.85
C THR A 483 -19.41 -27.40 0.13
N ASP A 484 -20.10 -26.35 0.55
CA ASP A 484 -19.94 -25.00 -0.02
C ASP A 484 -18.50 -24.47 0.16
N SER A 485 -17.85 -24.81 1.28
CA SER A 485 -16.44 -24.47 1.50
C SER A 485 -15.50 -25.21 0.56
N GLU A 486 -15.70 -26.53 0.34
CA GLU A 486 -14.95 -27.27 -0.69
C GLU A 486 -15.14 -26.67 -2.08
N LYS A 487 -16.37 -26.23 -2.39
CA LYS A 487 -16.72 -25.59 -3.67
C LYS A 487 -16.01 -24.25 -3.84
N LEU A 488 -16.05 -23.38 -2.82
CA LEU A 488 -15.36 -22.10 -2.82
C LEU A 488 -13.86 -22.27 -3.06
N HIS A 489 -13.20 -23.13 -2.27
CA HIS A 489 -11.76 -23.38 -2.42
C HIS A 489 -11.38 -23.93 -3.79
N SER A 490 -12.26 -24.74 -4.41
CA SER A 490 -12.04 -25.29 -5.76
C SER A 490 -12.06 -24.20 -6.83
N GLU A 491 -13.06 -23.33 -6.81
CA GLU A 491 -13.18 -22.23 -7.78
C GLU A 491 -12.09 -21.17 -7.57
N VAL A 492 -11.82 -20.78 -6.31
CA VAL A 492 -10.75 -19.82 -5.98
C VAL A 492 -9.39 -20.32 -6.50
N TYR A 493 -9.07 -21.59 -6.29
CA TYR A 493 -7.81 -22.15 -6.77
C TYR A 493 -7.78 -22.30 -8.29
N ALA A 494 -8.80 -22.92 -8.91
CA ALA A 494 -8.81 -23.15 -10.34
C ALA A 494 -8.71 -21.84 -11.14
N ILE A 495 -9.51 -20.83 -10.80
CA ILE A 495 -9.53 -19.55 -11.51
C ILE A 495 -8.20 -18.79 -11.38
N ARG A 496 -7.61 -18.76 -10.19
CA ARG A 496 -6.37 -17.97 -9.94
C ARG A 496 -5.08 -18.72 -10.27
N ALA A 497 -5.05 -20.04 -10.12
CA ALA A 497 -3.82 -20.84 -10.27
C ALA A 497 -3.63 -21.43 -11.67
N LYS A 498 -4.62 -21.38 -12.58
CA LYS A 498 -4.55 -22.03 -13.90
C LYS A 498 -3.26 -21.74 -14.68
N ASP A 499 -2.78 -20.50 -14.68
CA ASP A 499 -1.55 -20.12 -15.40
C ASP A 499 -0.30 -20.89 -14.92
N LEU A 500 -0.30 -21.38 -13.67
CA LEU A 500 0.78 -22.19 -13.10
C LEU A 500 0.77 -23.65 -13.56
N TRP A 501 -0.36 -24.11 -14.08
CA TRP A 501 -0.61 -25.48 -14.55
C TRP A 501 -0.75 -25.57 -16.08
N ASN A 502 -0.96 -24.45 -16.76
CA ASN A 502 -1.08 -24.36 -18.22
C ASN A 502 0.29 -24.43 -18.95
N THR A 503 1.40 -24.55 -18.23
CA THR A 503 2.72 -24.88 -18.81
C THR A 503 2.81 -26.38 -19.10
N PRO A 504 3.39 -26.82 -20.23
CA PRO A 504 3.38 -28.23 -20.64
C PRO A 504 3.96 -29.17 -19.57
N GLU A 505 5.03 -28.76 -18.89
CA GLU A 505 5.66 -29.57 -17.84
C GLU A 505 4.77 -29.75 -16.60
N ALA A 506 3.85 -28.82 -16.35
CA ALA A 506 2.93 -28.87 -15.22
C ALA A 506 1.62 -29.60 -15.56
N SER A 507 1.12 -29.46 -16.79
CA SER A 507 -0.05 -30.22 -17.25
C SER A 507 0.28 -31.70 -17.47
N GLU A 508 1.43 -32.03 -18.08
CA GLU A 508 1.92 -33.41 -18.17
C GLU A 508 2.09 -34.06 -16.80
N LEU A 509 2.72 -33.36 -15.85
CA LEU A 509 2.85 -33.78 -14.46
C LEU A 509 1.49 -34.03 -13.79
N LEU A 510 0.52 -33.14 -14.01
CA LEU A 510 -0.81 -33.24 -13.42
C LEU A 510 -1.56 -34.47 -13.97
N VAL A 511 -1.46 -34.72 -15.29
CA VAL A 511 -2.03 -35.90 -15.95
C VAL A 511 -1.33 -37.19 -15.49
N GLU A 512 0.01 -37.22 -15.47
CA GLU A 512 0.82 -38.35 -15.01
C GLU A 512 0.44 -38.77 -13.59
N VAL A 513 0.50 -37.82 -12.65
CA VAL A 513 0.26 -38.12 -11.23
C VAL A 513 -1.21 -38.44 -10.96
N SER A 514 -2.16 -37.75 -11.62
CA SER A 514 -3.58 -38.08 -11.47
C SER A 514 -3.92 -39.46 -12.02
N SER A 515 -3.30 -39.87 -13.13
CA SER A 515 -3.47 -41.22 -13.70
C SER A 515 -2.85 -42.32 -12.84
N ALA A 516 -1.82 -42.00 -12.05
CA ALA A 516 -1.17 -42.94 -11.12
C ALA A 516 -1.95 -43.15 -9.81
N VAL A 517 -2.87 -42.25 -9.43
CA VAL A 517 -3.72 -42.41 -8.25
C VAL A 517 -4.81 -43.45 -8.55
N SER A 518 -4.92 -44.48 -7.71
CA SER A 518 -6.00 -45.48 -7.83
C SER A 518 -7.37 -44.86 -7.50
N SER A 519 -8.40 -45.22 -8.26
CA SER A 519 -9.80 -44.86 -7.97
C SER A 519 -10.35 -45.54 -6.71
N GLU A 520 -9.64 -46.55 -6.17
CA GLU A 520 -10.00 -47.28 -4.95
C GLU A 520 -9.48 -46.63 -3.65
N VAL A 521 -8.75 -45.51 -3.74
CA VAL A 521 -8.30 -44.77 -2.54
C VAL A 521 -9.52 -44.29 -1.77
N PRO A 522 -9.68 -44.64 -0.47
CA PRO A 522 -10.81 -44.19 0.34
C PRO A 522 -10.89 -42.67 0.38
N GLU A 523 -12.07 -42.11 0.10
CA GLU A 523 -12.25 -40.67 0.14
C GLU A 523 -11.97 -40.12 1.55
N PRO A 524 -11.30 -38.95 1.65
CA PRO A 524 -11.08 -38.32 2.95
C PRO A 524 -12.42 -37.95 3.59
N PRO A 525 -12.51 -38.02 4.93
CA PRO A 525 -13.73 -37.66 5.64
C PRO A 525 -14.15 -36.24 5.28
N VAL A 526 -15.47 -36.03 5.12
CA VAL A 526 -16.02 -34.70 4.90
C VAL A 526 -15.75 -33.87 6.15
N VAL A 527 -15.02 -32.77 5.98
CA VAL A 527 -14.85 -31.75 7.02
C VAL A 527 -15.85 -30.66 6.71
N ASP A 528 -17.02 -30.75 7.33
CA ASP A 528 -18.02 -29.69 7.21
C ASP A 528 -17.55 -28.47 8.01
N ARG A 529 -17.24 -27.40 7.28
CA ARG A 529 -16.67 -26.16 7.81
C ARG A 529 -17.34 -25.01 7.08
N ASP A 530 -17.95 -24.12 7.85
CA ASP A 530 -18.51 -22.87 7.34
C ASP A 530 -17.47 -21.99 6.65
N ILE A 531 -17.89 -21.29 5.60
CA ILE A 531 -17.13 -20.19 5.01
C ILE A 531 -17.04 -19.07 6.04
N THR A 532 -15.83 -18.62 6.35
CA THR A 532 -15.58 -17.61 7.39
C THR A 532 -15.78 -16.19 6.87
N LEU A 533 -15.91 -15.23 7.79
CA LEU A 533 -15.93 -13.80 7.42
C LEU A 533 -14.64 -13.36 6.70
N ASP A 534 -13.51 -13.98 7.05
CA ASP A 534 -12.19 -13.64 6.52
C ASP A 534 -12.03 -14.14 5.07
N GLU A 535 -12.55 -15.34 4.78
CA GLU A 535 -12.71 -15.85 3.41
C GLU A 535 -13.71 -14.98 2.62
N GLY A 536 -14.80 -14.55 3.28
CA GLY A 536 -15.72 -13.56 2.74
C GLY A 536 -15.04 -12.27 2.30
N ARG A 537 -14.16 -11.69 3.13
CA ARG A 537 -13.35 -10.52 2.77
C ARG A 537 -12.46 -10.81 1.58
N HIS A 538 -11.72 -11.91 1.58
CA HIS A 538 -10.85 -12.30 0.48
C HIS A 538 -11.60 -12.38 -0.87
N VAL A 539 -12.78 -12.99 -0.86
CA VAL A 539 -13.63 -13.18 -2.03
C VAL A 539 -14.21 -11.85 -2.52
N LEU A 540 -14.72 -10.99 -1.63
CA LEU A 540 -15.19 -9.66 -2.00
C LEU A 540 -14.06 -8.82 -2.62
N MET A 541 -12.85 -8.86 -2.04
CA MET A 541 -11.67 -8.18 -2.57
C MET A 541 -11.16 -8.71 -3.92
N SER A 542 -11.70 -9.83 -4.41
CA SER A 542 -11.38 -10.35 -5.75
C SER A 542 -12.13 -9.64 -6.88
N ASP A 543 -13.22 -8.95 -6.57
CA ASP A 543 -14.19 -8.39 -7.53
C ASP A 543 -14.74 -9.42 -8.55
N MET A 544 -14.58 -10.74 -8.32
CA MET A 544 -15.02 -11.79 -9.25
C MET A 544 -16.47 -12.22 -8.97
N PRO A 545 -17.45 -11.94 -9.85
CA PRO A 545 -18.86 -12.26 -9.60
C PRO A 545 -19.13 -13.75 -9.38
N THR A 546 -18.36 -14.62 -10.05
CA THR A 546 -18.44 -16.08 -9.92
C THR A 546 -18.06 -16.56 -8.52
N LEU A 547 -17.08 -15.92 -7.87
CA LEU A 547 -16.67 -16.25 -6.50
C LEU A 547 -17.60 -15.61 -5.47
N ILE A 548 -18.01 -14.36 -5.69
CA ILE A 548 -18.94 -13.64 -4.79
C ILE A 548 -20.29 -14.37 -4.70
N ALA A 549 -20.76 -14.97 -5.80
CA ALA A 549 -21.99 -15.78 -5.83
C ALA A 549 -21.94 -17.07 -4.99
N LEU A 550 -20.75 -17.49 -4.52
CA LEU A 550 -20.57 -18.64 -3.63
C LEU A 550 -20.63 -18.26 -2.14
N LEU A 551 -20.65 -16.97 -1.81
CA LEU A 551 -20.70 -16.53 -0.41
C LEU A 551 -22.11 -16.72 0.18
N PRO A 552 -22.23 -17.31 1.38
CA PRO A 552 -23.51 -17.43 2.09
C PRO A 552 -24.17 -16.09 2.33
N ARG A 553 -25.52 -16.06 2.31
CA ARG A 553 -26.32 -14.86 2.62
C ARG A 553 -26.01 -14.26 4.01
N SER A 554 -25.60 -15.10 4.96
CA SER A 554 -25.16 -14.70 6.31
C SER A 554 -23.87 -13.87 6.32
N ILE A 555 -23.09 -13.89 5.24
CA ILE A 555 -21.91 -13.04 5.02
C ILE A 555 -22.30 -11.84 4.16
N THR A 556 -22.94 -12.04 3.01
CA THR A 556 -23.23 -10.94 2.07
C THR A 556 -24.18 -9.89 2.66
N ALA A 557 -25.10 -10.28 3.55
CA ALA A 557 -25.96 -9.34 4.30
C ALA A 557 -25.21 -8.48 5.34
N LYS A 558 -23.94 -8.80 5.67
CA LYS A 558 -23.09 -8.03 6.61
C LYS A 558 -22.18 -7.01 5.90
N VAL A 559 -22.24 -6.90 4.57
CA VAL A 559 -21.43 -5.92 3.83
C VAL A 559 -22.02 -4.52 4.04
N THR A 560 -21.37 -3.72 4.87
CA THR A 560 -21.84 -2.38 5.27
C THR A 560 -21.28 -1.24 4.43
N SER A 561 -20.01 -1.31 4.03
CA SER A 561 -19.32 -0.26 3.26
C SER A 561 -18.24 -0.82 2.35
N ALA A 562 -17.95 -0.11 1.25
CA ALA A 562 -16.78 -0.36 0.41
C ALA A 562 -15.47 0.16 1.02
N SER A 563 -15.53 0.98 2.08
CA SER A 563 -14.37 1.50 2.81
C SER A 563 -13.93 0.62 4.00
N ASP A 564 -14.81 -0.27 4.48
CA ASP A 564 -14.53 -1.23 5.56
C ASP A 564 -15.41 -2.48 5.35
N PRO A 565 -15.05 -3.38 4.40
CA PRO A 565 -15.88 -4.53 4.05
C PRO A 565 -15.81 -5.62 5.13
N LEU A 566 -16.97 -6.00 5.67
CA LEU A 566 -17.14 -7.06 6.69
C LEU A 566 -16.27 -6.85 7.96
N PRO A 567 -16.46 -5.77 8.73
CA PRO A 567 -15.73 -5.54 9.97
C PRO A 567 -15.89 -6.73 10.95
N PRO A 568 -14.89 -7.00 11.81
CA PRO A 568 -14.96 -8.06 12.82
C PRO A 568 -16.01 -7.74 13.88
N GLN A 569 -16.54 -8.78 14.54
CA GLN A 569 -17.60 -8.62 15.56
C GLN A 569 -17.08 -7.95 16.84
N ASP A 570 -15.81 -8.17 17.19
CA ASP A 570 -15.12 -7.60 18.35
C ASP A 570 -14.36 -6.31 18.00
N ASN A 571 -15.03 -5.44 17.22
CA ASN A 571 -14.49 -4.16 16.76
C ASN A 571 -14.10 -3.21 17.92
N GLN A 572 -12.86 -2.73 17.91
CA GLN A 572 -12.29 -1.80 18.89
C GLN A 572 -12.18 -0.40 18.29
N ALA A 573 -13.29 0.34 18.24
CA ALA A 573 -13.29 1.72 17.76
C ALA A 573 -12.70 2.69 18.81
N THR A 574 -11.67 3.46 18.45
CA THR A 574 -11.05 4.44 19.35
C THR A 574 -11.92 5.70 19.54
N TYR A 575 -12.75 6.02 18.54
CA TYR A 575 -13.71 7.12 18.58
C TYR A 575 -14.99 6.75 17.82
N THR A 576 -16.12 7.31 18.24
CA THR A 576 -17.38 7.24 17.48
C THR A 576 -17.46 8.46 16.56
N PRO A 577 -17.68 8.28 15.24
CA PRO A 577 -17.83 9.41 14.34
C PRO A 577 -19.00 10.34 14.68
N ALA A 578 -18.87 11.63 14.35
CA ALA A 578 -19.87 12.64 14.67
C ALA A 578 -21.25 12.39 14.01
N SER A 579 -21.28 11.66 12.89
CA SER A 579 -22.54 11.25 12.23
C SER A 579 -23.37 10.32 13.13
N THR A 580 -22.72 9.37 13.81
CA THR A 580 -23.36 8.44 14.74
C THR A 580 -23.65 9.11 16.08
N GLN A 581 -22.81 10.06 16.54
CA GLN A 581 -23.10 10.84 17.75
C GLN A 581 -24.39 11.67 17.60
N ARG A 582 -24.70 12.19 16.40
CA ARG A 582 -25.99 12.85 16.12
C ARG A 582 -27.21 11.94 16.20
N ALA A 583 -27.04 10.61 16.15
CA ALA A 583 -28.11 9.65 16.38
C ALA A 583 -28.23 9.20 17.85
N VAL A 584 -27.29 9.61 18.72
CA VAL A 584 -27.19 9.15 20.12
C VAL A 584 -27.28 10.30 21.14
N GLN A 585 -26.99 11.54 20.75
CA GLN A 585 -27.22 12.72 21.59
C GLN A 585 -28.58 13.37 21.27
N PRO A 586 -29.50 13.52 22.24
CA PRO A 586 -30.67 14.36 22.04
C PRO A 586 -30.20 15.82 21.88
N PRO A 587 -30.58 16.53 20.81
CA PRO A 587 -30.14 17.90 20.61
C PRO A 587 -30.74 18.82 21.68
N SER A 588 -29.86 19.37 22.53
CA SER A 588 -30.21 20.46 23.46
C SER A 588 -30.47 21.76 22.68
N GLY A 589 -31.65 21.84 22.06
CA GLY A 589 -32.12 22.99 21.30
C GLY A 589 -33.61 22.87 21.01
N ALA A 590 -34.42 23.64 21.73
CA ALA A 590 -35.89 23.50 21.79
C ALA A 590 -36.63 23.60 20.44
N LEU A 591 -36.00 24.16 19.40
CA LEU A 591 -36.56 24.29 18.05
C LEU A 591 -36.22 23.12 17.11
N GLY A 592 -35.20 22.30 17.43
CA GLY A 592 -34.84 21.12 16.63
C GLY A 592 -35.66 19.88 16.98
N GLY A 593 -35.89 19.67 18.29
CA GLY A 593 -36.56 18.48 18.80
C GLY A 593 -38.01 18.29 18.34
N ALA A 594 -38.74 19.38 18.09
CA ALA A 594 -40.14 19.30 17.62
C ALA A 594 -40.26 18.71 16.20
N ALA A 595 -39.43 19.17 15.26
CA ALA A 595 -39.43 18.65 13.88
C ALA A 595 -38.95 17.19 13.80
N GLU A 596 -38.01 16.81 14.66
CA GLU A 596 -37.52 15.44 14.77
C GLU A 596 -38.57 14.51 15.42
N SER A 597 -39.22 14.97 16.49
CA SER A 597 -40.33 14.26 17.15
C SER A 597 -41.54 14.07 16.24
N LEU A 598 -41.86 15.08 15.40
CA LEU A 598 -42.91 14.96 14.37
C LEU A 598 -42.55 13.95 13.28
N ARG A 599 -41.28 13.89 12.85
CA ARG A 599 -40.80 12.89 11.89
C ARG A 599 -40.84 11.48 12.49
N GLU A 600 -40.44 11.32 13.74
CA GLU A 600 -40.52 10.04 14.45
C GLU A 600 -41.97 9.58 14.64
N LEU A 601 -42.86 10.50 15.06
CA LEU A 601 -44.31 10.27 15.17
C LEU A 601 -44.92 9.83 13.83
N GLN A 602 -44.57 10.50 12.72
CA GLN A 602 -45.04 10.14 11.39
C GLN A 602 -44.55 8.73 10.97
N GLY A 603 -43.33 8.35 11.35
CA GLY A 603 -42.80 7.00 11.15
C GLY A 603 -43.54 5.93 11.96
N LEU A 604 -43.88 6.23 13.21
CA LEU A 604 -44.68 5.33 14.07
C LEU A 604 -46.12 5.20 13.58
N TYR A 605 -46.77 6.31 13.19
CA TYR A 605 -48.10 6.27 12.58
C TYR A 605 -48.13 5.43 11.31
N ARG A 606 -47.10 5.54 10.46
CA ARG A 606 -46.96 4.68 9.29
C ARG A 606 -46.88 3.21 9.68
N PHE A 607 -45.97 2.86 10.60
CA PHE A 607 -45.82 1.49 11.11
C PHE A 607 -47.14 0.91 11.65
N PHE A 608 -47.86 1.66 12.49
CA PHE A 608 -49.13 1.19 13.04
C PHE A 608 -50.24 1.13 11.99
N SER A 609 -50.26 2.01 10.98
CA SER A 609 -51.21 1.92 9.85
C SER A 609 -50.95 0.74 8.91
N GLU A 610 -49.68 0.34 8.74
CA GLU A 610 -49.28 -0.84 7.96
C GLU A 610 -49.59 -2.14 8.72
N LEU A 611 -49.45 -2.14 10.06
CA LEU A 611 -49.72 -3.29 10.93
C LEU A 611 -51.23 -3.49 11.23
N PHE A 612 -51.94 -2.40 11.50
CA PHE A 612 -53.33 -2.38 11.95
C PHE A 612 -54.19 -1.47 11.05
N PRO A 613 -54.97 -2.01 10.08
CA PRO A 613 -55.76 -1.20 9.13
C PRO A 613 -56.88 -0.34 9.74
N TRP A 614 -57.19 -0.54 11.03
CA TRP A 614 -58.12 0.26 11.83
C TRP A 614 -57.44 1.38 12.63
N PHE A 615 -56.10 1.44 12.65
CA PHE A 615 -55.37 2.51 13.32
C PHE A 615 -55.50 3.82 12.55
N ASN A 616 -56.33 4.74 13.06
CA ASN A 616 -56.51 6.08 12.50
C ASN A 616 -56.00 7.16 13.49
N PRO A 617 -54.80 7.71 13.29
CA PRO A 617 -54.20 8.66 14.24
C PRO A 617 -54.77 10.08 14.18
N THR A 618 -55.56 10.43 13.17
CA THR A 618 -56.13 11.79 13.02
C THR A 618 -57.56 11.91 13.55
N GLY A 619 -58.24 10.80 13.86
CA GLY A 619 -59.62 10.79 14.36
C GLY A 619 -60.69 11.21 13.35
N GLU A 620 -60.33 11.62 12.14
CA GLU A 620 -61.26 12.00 11.07
C GLU A 620 -61.71 10.75 10.30
N GLY A 621 -62.96 10.32 10.49
CA GLY A 621 -63.59 9.20 9.79
C GLY A 621 -64.76 8.59 10.54
N GLU A 622 -65.64 7.86 9.83
CA GLU A 622 -66.78 7.14 10.43
C GLU A 622 -66.34 6.12 11.48
N GLU A 623 -67.15 5.93 12.53
CA GLU A 623 -66.92 4.94 13.59
C GLU A 623 -66.82 3.52 13.02
N ARG A 624 -65.59 2.99 12.92
CA ARG A 624 -65.35 1.60 12.56
C ARG A 624 -65.48 0.72 13.81
N PRO A 625 -66.05 -0.49 13.68
CA PRO A 625 -66.14 -1.42 14.81
C PRO A 625 -64.75 -1.75 15.34
N GLN A 626 -64.60 -1.74 16.67
CA GLN A 626 -63.35 -2.12 17.32
C GLN A 626 -63.06 -3.62 17.05
N PRO A 627 -61.82 -4.01 16.73
CA PRO A 627 -61.45 -5.40 16.50
C PRO A 627 -61.54 -6.20 17.81
N SER A 628 -61.81 -7.50 17.71
CA SER A 628 -61.64 -8.43 18.83
C SER A 628 -60.17 -8.68 19.13
N GLU A 629 -59.87 -9.01 20.39
CA GLU A 629 -58.52 -9.33 20.88
C GLU A 629 -57.85 -10.44 20.05
N GLU A 630 -58.61 -11.48 19.69
CA GLU A 630 -58.17 -12.58 18.81
C GLU A 630 -57.70 -12.12 17.41
N GLU A 631 -58.31 -11.09 16.81
CA GLU A 631 -57.89 -10.57 15.50
C GLU A 631 -56.62 -9.71 15.62
N ILE A 632 -56.41 -9.05 16.77
CA ILE A 632 -55.17 -8.32 17.06
C ILE A 632 -54.00 -9.31 17.19
N GLU A 633 -54.14 -10.33 18.05
CA GLU A 633 -53.12 -11.37 18.25
C GLU A 633 -52.76 -12.09 16.94
N ARG A 634 -53.78 -12.44 16.14
CA ARG A 634 -53.59 -13.07 14.84
C ARG A 634 -52.79 -12.19 13.89
N ARG A 635 -53.08 -10.89 13.81
CA ARG A 635 -52.33 -9.95 12.97
C ARG A 635 -50.89 -9.78 13.41
N ILE A 636 -50.62 -9.79 14.70
CA ILE A 636 -49.26 -9.74 15.25
C ILE A 636 -48.48 -10.98 14.78
N ALA A 637 -49.06 -12.18 14.94
CA ALA A 637 -48.46 -13.43 14.47
C ALA A 637 -48.23 -13.48 12.95
N GLU A 638 -49.19 -13.02 12.14
CA GLU A 638 -49.07 -12.96 10.67
C GLU A 638 -48.04 -11.92 10.19
N SER A 639 -47.77 -10.85 10.97
CA SER A 639 -46.83 -9.78 10.62
C SER A 639 -45.35 -10.16 10.75
N GLY A 640 -45.03 -11.18 11.55
CA GLY A 640 -43.65 -11.54 11.90
C GLY A 640 -42.92 -10.52 12.81
N VAL A 641 -43.62 -9.50 13.32
CA VAL A 641 -43.07 -8.53 14.27
C VAL A 641 -43.21 -9.08 15.70
N SER A 642 -42.13 -9.09 16.48
CA SER A 642 -42.17 -9.54 17.86
C SER A 642 -42.99 -8.60 18.75
N GLU A 643 -43.73 -9.19 19.69
CA GLU A 643 -44.60 -8.48 20.64
C GLU A 643 -43.86 -7.38 21.41
N GLU A 644 -42.64 -7.65 21.86
CA GLU A 644 -41.76 -6.68 22.53
C GLU A 644 -41.54 -5.40 21.72
N VAL A 645 -41.38 -5.51 20.39
CA VAL A 645 -41.17 -4.36 19.49
C VAL A 645 -42.46 -3.55 19.33
N ILE A 646 -43.63 -4.20 19.37
CA ILE A 646 -44.93 -3.53 19.32
C ILE A 646 -45.16 -2.75 20.62
N VAL A 647 -44.89 -3.36 21.78
CA VAL A 647 -44.99 -2.71 23.09
C VAL A 647 -44.05 -1.51 23.18
N GLN A 648 -42.77 -1.66 22.82
CA GLN A 648 -41.80 -0.56 22.81
C GLN A 648 -42.22 0.60 21.89
N ARG A 649 -42.71 0.29 20.68
CA ARG A 649 -43.19 1.32 19.74
C ARG A 649 -44.47 2.00 20.21
N THR A 650 -45.32 1.30 20.95
CA THR A 650 -46.56 1.85 21.51
C THR A 650 -46.25 2.82 22.65
N GLN A 651 -45.35 2.44 23.56
CA GLN A 651 -44.83 3.32 24.61
C GLN A 651 -44.17 4.57 23.99
N ARG A 652 -43.31 4.38 22.97
CA ARG A 652 -42.66 5.50 22.28
C ARG A 652 -43.64 6.45 21.58
N LEU A 653 -44.74 5.92 21.04
CA LEU A 653 -45.80 6.73 20.44
C LEU A 653 -46.48 7.63 21.48
N MET A 654 -46.85 7.06 22.64
CA MET A 654 -47.46 7.81 23.74
C MET A 654 -46.53 8.90 24.29
N ASP A 655 -45.25 8.55 24.52
CA ASP A 655 -44.22 9.51 24.95
C ASP A 655 -44.09 10.71 24.00
N LEU A 656 -44.08 10.46 22.68
CA LEU A 656 -43.95 11.52 21.67
C LEU A 656 -45.20 12.39 21.57
N GLN A 657 -46.40 11.80 21.64
CA GLN A 657 -47.65 12.55 21.69
C GLN A 657 -47.69 13.45 22.94
N GLN A 658 -47.34 12.93 24.12
CA GLN A 658 -47.33 13.70 25.36
C GLN A 658 -46.29 14.84 25.32
N ARG A 659 -45.10 14.60 24.77
CA ARG A 659 -44.07 15.64 24.57
C ARG A 659 -44.55 16.74 23.61
N LEU A 660 -45.15 16.40 22.48
CA LEU A 660 -45.66 17.38 21.52
C LEU A 660 -46.82 18.22 22.08
N ILE A 661 -47.66 17.64 22.94
CA ILE A 661 -48.69 18.39 23.69
C ILE A 661 -48.03 19.37 24.67
N SER A 662 -47.03 18.94 25.44
CA SER A 662 -46.33 19.81 26.41
C SER A 662 -45.57 21.00 25.81
N VAL A 663 -45.27 20.96 24.51
CA VAL A 663 -44.65 22.08 23.77
C VAL A 663 -45.70 23.10 23.28
N GLY A 664 -47.00 22.77 23.35
CA GLY A 664 -48.10 23.59 22.86
C GLY A 664 -48.75 24.53 23.88
N GLU A 665 -48.44 24.41 25.17
CA GLU A 665 -49.01 25.28 26.21
C GLU A 665 -48.09 26.50 26.48
N PRO A 666 -48.59 27.74 26.35
CA PRO A 666 -47.83 28.93 26.73
C PRO A 666 -47.89 29.13 28.25
N GLU A 667 -46.73 29.13 28.92
CA GLU A 667 -46.64 29.50 30.34
C GLU A 667 -47.15 30.93 30.57
N ALA A 668 -48.29 31.05 31.25
CA ALA A 668 -48.82 32.32 31.73
C ALA A 668 -48.47 32.50 33.22
N GLY A 669 -47.56 33.43 33.52
CA GLY A 669 -47.42 34.01 34.86
C GLY A 669 -46.06 33.80 35.53
N ALA A 670 -45.14 34.74 35.31
CA ALA A 670 -44.08 35.07 36.26
C ALA A 670 -44.07 36.59 36.46
N GLU A 671 -44.62 37.05 37.59
CA GLU A 671 -44.63 38.48 37.95
C GLU A 671 -43.22 39.00 38.21
N ALA A 672 -42.95 40.23 37.77
CA ALA A 672 -41.69 40.91 38.06
C ALA A 672 -41.70 41.48 39.48
N ALA A 673 -40.68 41.13 40.27
CA ALA A 673 -40.37 41.79 41.54
C ALA A 673 -39.30 42.90 41.32
N PRO A 674 -39.34 44.01 42.08
CA PRO A 674 -38.62 45.23 41.73
C PRO A 674 -37.15 45.25 42.19
N ALA A 675 -36.37 46.11 41.54
CA ALA A 675 -35.03 46.49 41.98
C ALA A 675 -35.06 47.28 43.29
N VAL A 676 -33.99 47.13 44.10
CA VAL A 676 -33.70 47.94 45.28
C VAL A 676 -32.25 48.43 45.14
N ASP A 677 -32.07 49.74 45.17
CA ASP A 677 -30.78 50.42 45.22
C ASP A 677 -30.20 50.46 46.66
N ASP A 678 -28.87 50.46 46.76
CA ASP A 678 -27.99 50.98 47.84
C ASP A 678 -26.56 50.44 47.49
N GLU A 679 -25.47 51.21 47.36
CA GLU A 679 -25.17 52.66 47.55
C GLU A 679 -24.46 53.26 46.31
#